data_AF-A0A7Y9NJG5-F1
#
_entry.id   AF-A0A7Y9NJG5-F1
#
_cell.length_a   1.000
_cell.length_b   1.000
_cell.length_c   1.000
_cell.angle_alpha   90.00
_cell.angle_beta   90.00
_cell.angle_gamma   90.00
#
_symmetry.space_group_name_H-M   'P 1'
#
loop_
_entity.id
_entity.type
_entity.pdbx_description
1 polymer ?
#
loop_
_entity_poly.entity_id
_entity_poly.type
_entity_poly.pdbx_seq_one_letter_code
_entity_poly.pdbx_strand_id
1 'polypeptide(L)'
;MDEMRGWRTNRQIRMGYSGDMYDLPALKWTQSSFIQPQMMMEDRYFYDPDSGKYTVDRYLDDTEKRYGGIDSVLIWHTYTNIGIDDRNQYDLIRDMPGGIPAVKQMVSDFHRRGVKVFFPVMVWDQGTRDEEKPNWTATAEMMKEIGADGVNGDTMDGIPKAFSDAALKINHPLALEPEAFPGHDEMLAWNTMSWGYWTYPYAPDVSRSKWLEPRAMVNVSARWSHSKTEYLQAAFFNGVGFESWENVWGIWNGITPRDGEAIRRMATMERGLAPFLVSKDWQPYYTTESRGLFASYWPLNSEAVWALVNRSDYVMQGELLRVKSAPAGSKFFDVYHGVELTPRMDGQDALLSFTVEPNGYGAILQVPGALSVAQQTLLTKMRSITQKPLESYSAEWNFIPQTLVEIPTTKATSQALEGMTKIPAATYRFRVNGIEIEGRDDVGVDFQYPWEPSPRRYHDHIVNIDTFWMDTNLVTNEQFKKFIDATHYKPKDAKNFLRDWKGDTYPVSWGDKPVTWVSLEDARAYAKWAGKRLPHEWEWQYAAQGTDDRKYPWGNTWSAEAVPVVDKGRRLTSPDAVGAHPKGASSFGIQDLVGNVWQWTDEYEDDHTRAAVLRGGSYYQPGGSIWYFPQAYRNDEHGKFLLMAPSEDRSGAVGFRCVMDAQ
;
A
#
# COMPACT_ATOMS: atom_id res chain seq x y z
N MET A 1 -26.74 -26.87 -13.27
CA MET A 1 -27.08 -25.56 -12.67
C MET A 1 -28.08 -25.66 -11.53
N ASP A 2 -29.19 -26.38 -11.69
CA ASP A 2 -30.20 -26.50 -10.62
C ASP A 2 -29.65 -27.09 -9.31
N GLU A 3 -28.77 -28.09 -9.39
CA GLU A 3 -28.08 -28.64 -8.22
C GLU A 3 -27.22 -27.59 -7.49
N MET A 4 -26.49 -26.74 -8.22
CA MET A 4 -25.68 -25.67 -7.64
C MET A 4 -26.54 -24.57 -7.01
N ARG A 5 -27.70 -24.26 -7.59
CA ARG A 5 -28.69 -23.34 -7.00
C ARG A 5 -29.28 -23.92 -5.72
N GLY A 6 -29.63 -25.21 -5.73
CA GLY A 6 -30.07 -25.94 -4.54
C GLY A 6 -29.01 -25.97 -3.44
N TRP A 7 -27.75 -26.20 -3.80
CA TRP A 7 -26.61 -26.14 -2.88
C TRP A 7 -26.50 -24.75 -2.24
N ARG A 8 -26.59 -23.67 -3.04
CA ARG A 8 -26.55 -22.29 -2.54
C ARG A 8 -27.67 -22.03 -1.53
N THR A 9 -28.92 -22.33 -1.89
CA THR A 9 -30.08 -22.12 -1.02
C THR A 9 -29.93 -22.88 0.30
N ASN A 10 -29.53 -24.15 0.23
CA ASN A 10 -29.29 -24.96 1.44
C ASN A 10 -28.16 -24.39 2.30
N ARG A 11 -27.11 -23.86 1.68
CA ARG A 11 -25.98 -23.25 2.40
C ARG A 11 -26.39 -21.96 3.08
N GLN A 12 -27.14 -21.07 2.40
CA GLN A 12 -27.70 -19.84 2.98
C GLN A 12 -28.61 -20.13 4.19
N ILE A 13 -29.46 -21.16 4.10
CA ILE A 13 -30.30 -21.59 5.23
C ILE A 13 -29.44 -22.05 6.41
N ARG A 14 -28.42 -22.89 6.16
CA ARG A 14 -27.56 -23.42 7.23
C ARG A 14 -26.77 -22.34 7.96
N MET A 15 -26.34 -21.30 7.26
CA MET A 15 -25.60 -20.18 7.87
C MET A 15 -26.52 -19.15 8.56
N GLY A 16 -27.85 -19.31 8.48
CA GLY A 16 -28.80 -18.34 9.03
C GLY A 16 -28.69 -16.96 8.36
N TYR A 17 -28.42 -16.93 7.05
CA TYR A 17 -28.19 -15.71 6.29
C TYR A 17 -29.42 -14.79 6.29
N SER A 18 -29.27 -13.52 6.70
CA SER A 18 -30.34 -12.51 6.62
C SER A 18 -30.20 -11.54 5.45
N GLY A 19 -28.97 -11.22 5.05
CA GLY A 19 -28.66 -10.25 3.99
C GLY A 19 -28.91 -8.78 4.35
N ASP A 20 -29.27 -8.50 5.61
CA ASP A 20 -29.65 -7.16 6.07
C ASP A 20 -28.57 -6.11 5.78
N MET A 21 -27.30 -6.46 5.97
CA MET A 21 -26.17 -5.55 5.74
C MET A 21 -26.05 -5.11 4.27
N TYR A 22 -26.46 -5.96 3.31
CA TYR A 22 -26.49 -5.60 1.90
C TYR A 22 -27.68 -4.71 1.54
N ASP A 23 -28.77 -4.79 2.31
CA ASP A 23 -29.97 -3.98 2.10
C ASP A 23 -29.92 -2.63 2.84
N LEU A 24 -28.95 -2.44 3.74
CA LEU A 24 -28.70 -1.16 4.39
C LEU A 24 -28.40 -0.06 3.35
N PRO A 25 -29.18 1.04 3.30
CA PRO A 25 -28.97 2.10 2.31
C PRO A 25 -27.55 2.69 2.33
N ALA A 26 -26.93 2.77 3.51
CA ALA A 26 -25.58 3.29 3.70
C ALA A 26 -24.48 2.42 3.06
N LEU A 27 -24.75 1.13 2.83
CA LEU A 27 -23.78 0.16 2.28
C LEU A 27 -24.16 -0.32 0.88
N LYS A 28 -25.28 0.13 0.31
CA LYS A 28 -25.74 -0.31 -1.01
C LYS A 28 -24.73 -0.02 -2.13
N TRP A 29 -23.89 0.99 -1.97
CA TRP A 29 -22.85 1.37 -2.92
C TRP A 29 -21.77 0.28 -3.10
N THR A 30 -21.56 -0.60 -2.11
CA THR A 30 -20.54 -1.67 -2.19
C THR A 30 -20.82 -2.62 -3.35
N GLN A 31 -22.10 -2.79 -3.70
CA GLN A 31 -22.57 -3.67 -4.77
C GLN A 31 -22.13 -3.23 -6.17
N SER A 32 -21.58 -2.03 -6.30
CA SER A 32 -21.09 -1.45 -7.55
C SER A 32 -19.74 -0.71 -7.39
N SER A 33 -18.93 -1.10 -6.39
CA SER A 33 -17.58 -0.58 -6.19
C SER A 33 -16.56 -1.47 -6.89
N PHE A 34 -16.25 -1.19 -8.16
CA PHE A 34 -15.48 -2.12 -9.00
C PHE A 34 -13.98 -1.85 -8.99
N ILE A 35 -13.56 -0.59 -8.89
CA ILE A 35 -12.14 -0.22 -8.91
C ILE A 35 -11.76 0.42 -7.57
N GLN A 36 -10.85 -0.24 -6.85
CA GLN A 36 -10.32 0.22 -5.57
C GLN A 36 -8.78 0.22 -5.57
N PRO A 37 -8.10 1.37 -5.65
CA PRO A 37 -6.68 1.41 -5.34
C PRO A 37 -6.40 1.20 -3.86
N GLN A 38 -5.35 0.41 -3.59
CA GLN A 38 -4.58 0.49 -2.36
C GLN A 38 -3.44 1.50 -2.55
N MET A 39 -3.50 2.57 -1.77
CA MET A 39 -2.62 3.74 -1.86
C MET A 39 -1.84 3.90 -0.55
N MET A 40 -0.52 3.99 -0.67
CA MET A 40 0.34 4.37 0.45
C MET A 40 0.13 5.84 0.81
N MET A 41 0.02 6.17 2.09
CA MET A 41 -0.14 7.57 2.49
C MET A 41 1.10 8.40 2.19
N GLU A 42 2.27 7.76 2.12
CA GLU A 42 3.58 8.33 1.78
C GLU A 42 3.71 8.66 0.28
N ASP A 43 2.70 8.33 -0.55
CA ASP A 43 2.74 8.60 -1.98
C ASP A 43 2.76 10.11 -2.26
N ARG A 44 3.80 10.59 -2.93
CA ARG A 44 4.02 12.01 -3.26
C ARG A 44 3.00 12.59 -4.23
N TYR A 45 2.28 11.76 -4.98
CA TYR A 45 1.13 12.20 -5.79
C TYR A 45 -0.12 12.44 -4.95
N PHE A 46 -0.20 11.80 -3.77
CA PHE A 46 -1.30 11.95 -2.83
C PHE A 46 -1.05 13.04 -1.79
N TYR A 47 0.18 13.18 -1.31
CA TYR A 47 0.59 14.23 -0.38
C TYR A 47 1.81 14.98 -0.92
N ASP A 48 1.73 16.31 -0.97
CA ASP A 48 2.85 17.16 -1.36
C ASP A 48 3.60 17.65 -0.11
N PRO A 49 4.82 17.12 0.17
CA PRO A 49 5.59 17.50 1.36
C PRO A 49 6.12 18.94 1.31
N ASP A 50 6.26 19.54 0.12
CA ASP A 50 6.76 20.92 -0.01
C ASP A 50 5.69 21.94 0.37
N SER A 51 4.44 21.71 -0.08
CA SER A 51 3.31 22.57 0.27
C SER A 51 2.57 22.17 1.55
N GLY A 52 2.80 20.95 2.05
CA GLY A 52 2.18 20.41 3.26
C GLY A 52 0.70 20.09 3.09
N LYS A 53 0.30 19.58 1.91
CA LYS A 53 -1.12 19.40 1.54
C LYS A 53 -1.41 18.04 0.94
N TYR A 54 -2.57 17.49 1.30
CA TYR A 54 -3.19 16.42 0.54
C TYR A 54 -3.65 16.93 -0.82
N THR A 55 -3.34 16.18 -1.87
CA THR A 55 -3.63 16.53 -3.27
C THR A 55 -4.63 15.55 -3.88
N VAL A 56 -5.78 15.38 -3.20
CA VAL A 56 -6.83 14.41 -3.60
C VAL A 56 -7.27 14.61 -5.04
N ASP A 57 -7.55 15.85 -5.48
CA ASP A 57 -7.97 16.10 -6.87
C ASP A 57 -6.87 15.72 -7.88
N ARG A 58 -5.59 16.00 -7.58
CA ARG A 58 -4.47 15.60 -8.45
C ARG A 58 -4.40 14.08 -8.60
N TYR A 59 -4.53 13.36 -7.49
CA TYR A 59 -4.54 11.90 -7.48
C TYR A 59 -5.72 11.34 -8.29
N LEU A 60 -6.94 11.85 -8.04
CA LEU A 60 -8.13 11.38 -8.75
C LEU A 60 -8.11 11.72 -10.24
N ASP A 61 -7.63 12.90 -10.62
CA ASP A 61 -7.49 13.29 -12.03
C ASP A 61 -6.47 12.38 -12.76
N ASP A 62 -5.40 11.95 -12.08
CA ASP A 62 -4.45 10.97 -12.61
C ASP A 62 -5.11 9.60 -12.82
N THR A 63 -5.80 9.05 -11.82
CA THR A 63 -6.50 7.75 -11.96
C THR A 63 -7.58 7.78 -13.04
N GLU A 64 -8.31 8.89 -13.18
CA GLU A 64 -9.28 9.11 -14.25
C GLU A 64 -8.61 9.12 -15.63
N LYS A 65 -7.49 9.84 -15.74
CA LYS A 65 -6.70 9.95 -16.96
C LYS A 65 -6.05 8.63 -17.35
N ARG A 66 -5.47 7.86 -16.43
CA ARG A 66 -4.75 6.61 -16.76
C ARG A 66 -5.69 5.44 -16.98
N TYR A 67 -6.69 5.25 -16.12
CA TYR A 67 -7.53 4.04 -16.19
C TYR A 67 -9.03 4.22 -15.90
N GLY A 68 -9.54 5.45 -15.94
CA GLY A 68 -10.99 5.68 -15.96
C GLY A 68 -11.65 5.80 -14.59
N GLY A 69 -10.86 6.14 -13.58
CA GLY A 69 -11.33 6.57 -12.27
C GLY A 69 -11.71 5.41 -11.36
N ILE A 70 -11.88 5.75 -10.08
CA ILE A 70 -12.01 4.78 -8.98
C ILE A 70 -13.34 4.97 -8.26
N ASP A 71 -13.83 3.91 -7.61
CA ASP A 71 -15.08 3.93 -6.85
C ASP A 71 -14.81 4.05 -5.34
N SER A 72 -13.70 3.47 -4.88
CA SER A 72 -13.20 3.55 -3.51
C SER A 72 -11.67 3.66 -3.49
N VAL A 73 -11.08 4.03 -2.36
CA VAL A 73 -9.63 4.02 -2.12
C VAL A 73 -9.34 3.48 -0.73
N LEU A 74 -8.35 2.59 -0.63
CA LEU A 74 -7.78 2.14 0.63
C LEU A 74 -6.51 2.95 0.92
N ILE A 75 -6.55 3.78 1.97
CA ILE A 75 -5.42 4.59 2.40
C ILE A 75 -4.64 3.83 3.47
N TRP A 76 -3.45 3.37 3.11
CA TRP A 76 -2.58 2.57 3.95
C TRP A 76 -1.63 3.45 4.76
N HIS A 77 -1.74 3.39 6.10
CA HIS A 77 -1.07 4.33 7.03
C HIS A 77 -0.22 3.65 8.11
N THR A 78 -0.15 2.32 8.13
CA THR A 78 0.44 1.56 9.24
C THR A 78 1.80 0.98 8.87
N TYR A 79 1.80 -0.04 8.03
CA TYR A 79 2.98 -0.71 7.52
C TYR A 79 3.56 0.07 6.33
N THR A 80 4.87 0.29 6.20
CA THR A 80 5.98 -0.45 6.80
C THR A 80 6.49 0.08 8.14
N ASN A 81 6.13 1.30 8.54
CA ASN A 81 6.80 2.00 9.63
C ASN A 81 6.30 1.62 11.04
N ILE A 82 5.11 1.02 11.18
CA ILE A 82 4.56 0.63 12.49
C ILE A 82 5.51 -0.23 13.31
N GLY A 83 5.61 0.04 14.61
CA GLY A 83 6.49 -0.69 15.52
C GLY A 83 7.94 -0.20 15.57
N ILE A 84 8.28 0.83 14.80
CA ILE A 84 9.51 1.59 15.01
C ILE A 84 9.51 2.35 16.35
N ASP A 85 8.33 2.72 16.85
CA ASP A 85 8.09 3.22 18.20
C ASP A 85 6.73 2.72 18.74
N ASP A 86 6.28 3.24 19.88
CA ASP A 86 5.07 2.77 20.57
C ASP A 86 3.75 3.32 20.03
N ARG A 87 3.77 4.15 18.97
CA ARG A 87 2.54 4.56 18.28
C ARG A 87 1.84 3.34 17.69
N ASN A 88 0.54 3.24 17.99
CA ASN A 88 -0.31 2.22 17.40
C ASN A 88 -0.91 2.69 16.07
N GLN A 89 -1.63 1.80 15.38
CA GLN A 89 -2.31 2.14 14.11
C GLN A 89 -3.18 3.42 14.18
N TYR A 90 -3.82 3.72 15.31
CA TYR A 90 -4.67 4.90 15.45
C TYR A 90 -3.88 6.18 15.72
N ASP A 91 -2.74 6.08 16.40
CA ASP A 91 -1.81 7.19 16.58
C ASP A 91 -1.24 7.63 15.23
N LEU A 92 -0.91 6.68 14.36
CA LEU A 92 -0.48 6.96 12.99
C LEU A 92 -1.57 7.65 12.15
N ILE A 93 -2.86 7.51 12.46
CA ILE A 93 -3.91 8.36 11.84
C ILE A 93 -3.91 9.76 12.43
N ARG A 94 -3.73 9.88 13.76
CA ARG A 94 -3.74 11.17 14.49
C ARG A 94 -2.53 12.03 14.16
N ASP A 95 -1.44 11.40 13.76
CA ASP A 95 -0.15 12.03 13.48
C ASP A 95 0.03 12.39 12.00
N MET A 96 -0.89 11.94 11.13
CA MET A 96 -0.91 12.32 9.72
C MET A 96 -0.90 13.86 9.59
N PRO A 97 -0.31 14.43 8.52
CA PRO A 97 -0.12 15.87 8.36
C PRO A 97 -1.38 16.71 8.61
N GLY A 98 -1.29 17.65 9.56
CA GLY A 98 -2.43 18.50 9.97
C GLY A 98 -3.41 17.83 10.94
N GLY A 99 -3.16 16.58 11.33
CA GLY A 99 -3.93 15.78 12.29
C GLY A 99 -5.35 15.46 11.82
N ILE A 100 -6.17 15.00 12.75
CA ILE A 100 -7.57 14.59 12.50
C ILE A 100 -8.38 15.61 11.67
N PRO A 101 -8.31 16.94 11.88
CA PRO A 101 -9.04 17.89 11.05
C PRO A 101 -8.67 17.82 9.57
N ALA A 102 -7.38 17.69 9.26
CA ALA A 102 -6.90 17.60 7.88
C ALA A 102 -7.21 16.24 7.25
N VAL A 103 -7.09 15.14 8.01
CA VAL A 103 -7.50 13.80 7.56
C VAL A 103 -8.99 13.78 7.21
N LYS A 104 -9.84 14.36 8.06
CA LYS A 104 -11.29 14.47 7.81
C LYS A 104 -11.60 15.31 6.56
N GLN A 105 -10.86 16.40 6.35
CA GLN A 105 -10.99 17.21 5.14
C GLN A 105 -10.58 16.41 3.89
N MET A 106 -9.48 15.66 3.97
CA MET A 106 -9.02 14.78 2.88
C MET A 106 -10.05 13.70 2.53
N VAL A 107 -10.69 13.06 3.52
CA VAL A 107 -11.81 12.13 3.28
C VAL A 107 -12.99 12.86 2.61
N SER A 108 -13.32 14.06 3.08
CA SER A 108 -14.39 14.88 2.48
C SER A 108 -14.09 15.27 1.03
N ASP A 109 -12.83 15.47 0.67
CA ASP A 109 -12.41 15.76 -0.70
C ASP A 109 -12.58 14.56 -1.64
N PHE A 110 -12.34 13.33 -1.16
CA PHE A 110 -12.70 12.12 -1.92
C PHE A 110 -14.22 12.01 -2.10
N HIS A 111 -14.99 12.24 -1.03
CA HIS A 111 -16.46 12.21 -1.07
C HIS A 111 -17.04 13.23 -2.05
N ARG A 112 -16.44 14.42 -2.15
CA ARG A 112 -16.83 15.46 -3.12
C ARG A 112 -16.73 14.96 -4.56
N ARG A 113 -15.83 14.01 -4.85
CA ARG A 113 -15.67 13.36 -6.15
C ARG A 113 -16.39 12.01 -6.25
N GLY A 114 -17.17 11.64 -5.23
CA GLY A 114 -17.96 10.41 -5.21
C GLY A 114 -17.16 9.14 -4.86
N VAL A 115 -15.92 9.28 -4.40
CA VAL A 115 -15.04 8.16 -4.06
C VAL A 115 -15.15 7.82 -2.58
N LYS A 116 -15.27 6.54 -2.25
CA LYS A 116 -15.36 6.01 -0.89
C LYS A 116 -14.00 5.77 -0.27
N VAL A 117 -13.85 5.95 1.05
CA VAL A 117 -12.54 5.88 1.70
C VAL A 117 -12.49 4.76 2.75
N PHE A 118 -11.45 3.94 2.66
CA PHE A 118 -11.11 2.87 3.58
C PHE A 118 -9.78 3.15 4.27
N PHE A 119 -9.67 2.63 5.48
CA PHE A 119 -8.40 2.48 6.19
C PHE A 119 -8.25 1.01 6.60
N PRO A 120 -7.03 0.47 6.62
CA PRO A 120 -6.85 -0.90 7.04
C PRO A 120 -6.86 -0.99 8.58
N VAL A 121 -7.23 -2.15 9.11
CA VAL A 121 -7.21 -2.46 10.55
C VAL A 121 -6.27 -3.64 10.82
N MET A 122 -5.35 -3.45 11.77
CA MET A 122 -4.32 -4.42 12.14
C MET A 122 -4.71 -5.09 13.47
N VAL A 123 -5.48 -6.17 13.45
CA VAL A 123 -5.87 -6.84 14.71
C VAL A 123 -4.68 -7.54 15.40
N TRP A 124 -3.64 -7.86 14.64
CA TRP A 124 -2.38 -8.40 15.15
C TRP A 124 -1.53 -7.35 15.89
N ASP A 125 -1.84 -6.05 15.76
CA ASP A 125 -1.17 -4.97 16.49
C ASP A 125 -1.57 -4.99 17.97
N GLN A 126 -0.88 -5.85 18.71
CA GLN A 126 -1.07 -6.06 20.15
C GLN A 126 0.18 -5.66 20.96
N GLY A 127 1.22 -5.19 20.26
CA GLY A 127 2.56 -4.91 20.80
C GLY A 127 2.84 -3.44 21.00
N THR A 128 2.17 -2.56 20.27
CA THR A 128 2.24 -1.10 20.46
C THR A 128 1.25 -0.66 21.54
N ARG A 129 1.08 0.66 21.69
CA ARG A 129 0.19 1.27 22.67
C ARG A 129 -1.25 0.74 22.61
N ASP A 130 -1.80 0.38 23.76
CA ASP A 130 -3.22 0.02 23.90
C ASP A 130 -4.13 1.28 23.89
N GLU A 131 -5.29 1.20 23.22
CA GLU A 131 -6.36 2.21 23.25
C GLU A 131 -7.22 2.11 24.52
N GLU A 132 -6.93 1.14 25.39
CA GLU A 132 -7.67 0.86 26.63
C GLU A 132 -9.15 0.54 26.38
N LYS A 133 -9.44 0.05 25.18
CA LYS A 133 -10.78 -0.38 24.74
C LYS A 133 -10.65 -1.45 23.66
N PRO A 134 -11.69 -2.25 23.41
CA PRO A 134 -11.65 -3.24 22.34
C PRO A 134 -11.39 -2.61 20.97
N ASN A 135 -10.58 -3.26 20.15
CA ASN A 135 -10.15 -2.77 18.83
C ASN A 135 -11.33 -2.42 17.90
N TRP A 136 -12.43 -3.17 17.93
CA TRP A 136 -13.64 -2.85 17.16
C TRP A 136 -14.31 -1.53 17.60
N THR A 137 -14.25 -1.18 18.89
CA THR A 137 -14.78 0.08 19.42
C THR A 137 -13.88 1.24 19.00
N ALA A 138 -12.56 1.10 19.17
CA ALA A 138 -11.59 2.12 18.76
C ALA A 138 -11.67 2.40 17.25
N THR A 139 -11.76 1.34 16.45
CA THR A 139 -11.91 1.44 14.99
C THR A 139 -13.20 2.17 14.61
N ALA A 140 -14.35 1.77 15.17
CA ALA A 140 -15.62 2.42 14.85
C ALA A 140 -15.61 3.91 15.21
N GLU A 141 -15.09 4.26 16.39
CA GLU A 141 -14.96 5.66 16.83
C GLU A 141 -14.04 6.48 15.91
N MET A 142 -12.84 5.95 15.59
CA MET A 142 -11.87 6.63 14.71
C MET A 142 -12.43 6.81 13.29
N MET A 143 -12.99 5.76 12.69
CA MET A 143 -13.55 5.85 11.33
C MET A 143 -14.71 6.84 11.26
N LYS A 144 -15.54 6.91 12.30
CA LYS A 144 -16.60 7.93 12.41
C LYS A 144 -16.02 9.34 12.56
N GLU A 145 -14.96 9.51 13.34
CA GLU A 145 -14.33 10.81 13.58
C GLU A 145 -13.82 11.44 12.28
N ILE A 146 -13.08 10.65 11.48
CA ILE A 146 -12.52 11.06 10.19
C ILE A 146 -13.50 10.96 9.02
N GLY A 147 -14.63 10.25 9.20
CA GLY A 147 -15.68 10.11 8.19
C GLY A 147 -15.44 9.01 7.15
N ALA A 148 -14.60 8.03 7.43
CA ALA A 148 -14.32 6.91 6.52
C ALA A 148 -15.56 6.00 6.32
N ASP A 149 -15.65 5.35 5.16
CA ASP A 149 -16.81 4.54 4.76
C ASP A 149 -16.63 3.05 5.08
N GLY A 150 -15.40 2.58 5.27
CA GLY A 150 -15.12 1.16 5.48
C GLY A 150 -13.75 0.89 6.08
N VAL A 151 -13.54 -0.38 6.40
CA VAL A 151 -12.26 -0.89 6.89
C VAL A 151 -11.83 -2.13 6.13
N ASN A 152 -10.54 -2.18 5.82
CA ASN A 152 -9.90 -3.32 5.18
C ASN A 152 -9.20 -4.18 6.26
N GLY A 153 -9.46 -5.49 6.27
CA GLY A 153 -8.93 -6.40 7.28
C GLY A 153 -7.63 -7.05 6.83
N ASP A 154 -6.50 -6.53 7.30
CA ASP A 154 -5.16 -7.04 6.94
C ASP A 154 -4.86 -8.40 7.58
N THR A 155 -4.49 -9.39 6.76
CA THR A 155 -4.26 -10.79 7.16
C THR A 155 -5.46 -11.47 7.82
N MET A 156 -6.66 -10.93 7.62
CA MET A 156 -7.89 -11.42 8.22
C MET A 156 -8.72 -12.14 7.19
N ASP A 157 -8.93 -13.44 7.37
CA ASP A 157 -9.92 -14.22 6.61
C ASP A 157 -11.37 -13.85 6.97
N GLY A 158 -11.64 -12.72 7.60
CA GLY A 158 -12.98 -12.31 8.00
C GLY A 158 -12.92 -11.28 9.12
N ILE A 159 -13.54 -10.11 8.90
CA ILE A 159 -13.63 -9.13 9.98
C ILE A 159 -14.73 -9.60 10.95
N PRO A 160 -14.46 -9.71 12.26
CA PRO A 160 -15.43 -10.17 13.25
C PRO A 160 -16.69 -9.33 13.28
N LYS A 161 -17.84 -9.95 13.55
CA LYS A 161 -19.14 -9.28 13.65
C LYS A 161 -19.15 -8.09 14.63
N ALA A 162 -18.31 -8.14 15.66
CA ALA A 162 -18.16 -7.07 16.65
C ALA A 162 -17.80 -5.71 16.02
N PHE A 163 -17.10 -5.67 14.89
CA PHE A 163 -16.83 -4.43 14.15
C PHE A 163 -18.10 -3.82 13.57
N SER A 164 -18.91 -4.65 12.89
CA SER A 164 -20.21 -4.22 12.37
C SER A 164 -21.14 -3.75 13.50
N ASP A 165 -21.21 -4.51 14.60
CA ASP A 165 -22.05 -4.17 15.74
C ASP A 165 -21.62 -2.85 16.41
N ALA A 166 -20.31 -2.60 16.54
CA ALA A 166 -19.78 -1.35 17.07
C ALA A 166 -20.10 -0.16 16.16
N ALA A 167 -19.92 -0.31 14.85
CA ALA A 167 -20.24 0.69 13.83
C ALA A 167 -21.75 1.04 13.82
N LEU A 168 -22.62 0.04 13.85
CA LEU A 168 -24.08 0.23 13.93
C LEU A 168 -24.50 0.91 15.23
N LYS A 169 -23.90 0.53 16.38
CA LYS A 169 -24.21 1.10 17.70
C LYS A 169 -23.98 2.62 17.75
N ILE A 170 -23.00 3.13 17.00
CA ILE A 170 -22.70 4.57 16.94
C ILE A 170 -23.34 5.27 15.73
N ASN A 171 -24.25 4.59 15.01
CA ASN A 171 -24.92 5.09 13.81
C ASN A 171 -23.93 5.52 12.71
N HIS A 172 -22.89 4.72 12.50
CA HIS A 172 -21.91 4.89 11.42
C HIS A 172 -21.58 3.52 10.82
N PRO A 173 -22.51 2.89 10.06
CA PRO A 173 -22.27 1.59 9.44
C PRO A 173 -21.03 1.64 8.54
N LEU A 174 -20.14 0.65 8.66
CA LEU A 174 -18.91 0.55 7.87
C LEU A 174 -19.00 -0.64 6.90
N ALA A 175 -18.49 -0.45 5.68
CA ALA A 175 -18.19 -1.57 4.79
C ALA A 175 -17.00 -2.34 5.36
N LEU A 176 -17.15 -3.65 5.56
CA LEU A 176 -16.09 -4.53 6.06
C LEU A 176 -15.52 -5.34 4.89
N GLU A 177 -14.20 -5.27 4.71
CA GLU A 177 -13.46 -5.87 3.60
C GLU A 177 -12.26 -6.70 4.09
N PRO A 178 -12.46 -7.96 4.51
CA PRO A 178 -11.37 -8.86 4.89
C PRO A 178 -10.48 -9.28 3.71
N GLU A 179 -9.26 -9.70 4.04
CA GLU A 179 -8.35 -10.37 3.11
C GLU A 179 -8.78 -11.84 2.89
N ALA A 180 -9.02 -12.20 1.65
CA ALA A 180 -9.52 -13.48 1.15
C ALA A 180 -11.00 -13.79 1.46
N PHE A 181 -11.42 -15.00 1.06
CA PHE A 181 -12.77 -15.51 1.31
C PHE A 181 -13.01 -15.64 2.82
N PRO A 182 -14.20 -15.26 3.32
CA PRO A 182 -14.47 -15.38 4.74
C PRO A 182 -14.24 -16.81 5.27
N GLY A 183 -13.45 -16.97 6.35
CA GLY A 183 -13.05 -18.26 6.91
C GLY A 183 -14.24 -19.16 7.28
N HIS A 184 -15.40 -18.53 7.52
CA HIS A 184 -16.69 -19.18 7.66
C HIS A 184 -17.76 -18.45 6.82
N ASP A 185 -18.63 -19.21 6.13
CA ASP A 185 -19.64 -18.66 5.23
C ASP A 185 -20.63 -17.70 5.94
N GLU A 186 -20.90 -17.88 7.23
CA GLU A 186 -21.75 -17.01 8.05
C GLU A 186 -21.27 -15.56 8.04
N MET A 187 -19.95 -15.34 7.94
CA MET A 187 -19.34 -14.02 7.97
C MET A 187 -19.71 -13.18 6.74
N LEU A 188 -20.16 -13.82 5.65
CA LEU A 188 -20.69 -13.14 4.47
C LEU A 188 -21.92 -12.28 4.78
N ALA A 189 -22.63 -12.54 5.89
CA ALA A 189 -23.78 -11.76 6.32
C ALA A 189 -23.41 -10.34 6.80
N TRP A 190 -22.14 -10.09 7.17
CA TRP A 190 -21.70 -8.76 7.63
C TRP A 190 -20.40 -8.24 6.98
N ASN A 191 -19.65 -9.07 6.27
CA ASN A 191 -18.56 -8.64 5.40
C ASN A 191 -19.12 -8.43 3.99
N THR A 192 -19.53 -7.19 3.68
CA THR A 192 -20.18 -6.83 2.40
C THR A 192 -19.21 -6.77 1.23
N MET A 193 -17.92 -6.67 1.53
CA MET A 193 -16.82 -6.68 0.56
C MET A 193 -15.77 -7.72 1.02
N SER A 194 -14.81 -8.03 0.17
CA SER A 194 -13.56 -8.74 0.51
C SER A 194 -12.53 -8.45 -0.55
N TRP A 195 -11.25 -8.68 -0.30
CA TRP A 195 -10.19 -8.56 -1.30
C TRP A 195 -9.29 -9.80 -1.33
N GLY A 196 -8.34 -9.91 -2.25
CA GLY A 196 -7.25 -10.89 -2.13
C GLY A 196 -6.83 -11.62 -3.41
N TYR A 197 -5.94 -12.59 -3.24
CA TYR A 197 -5.17 -13.23 -4.32
C TYR A 197 -5.78 -14.55 -4.77
N TRP A 198 -5.92 -14.73 -6.08
CA TRP A 198 -6.38 -15.99 -6.68
C TRP A 198 -5.28 -16.64 -7.53
N THR A 199 -5.57 -17.84 -8.06
CA THR A 199 -4.64 -18.63 -8.88
C THR A 199 -4.70 -18.35 -10.38
N TYR A 200 -5.71 -17.59 -10.84
CA TYR A 200 -5.93 -17.12 -12.22
C TYR A 200 -5.67 -18.16 -13.35
N PRO A 201 -6.28 -19.37 -13.30
CA PRO A 201 -6.10 -20.39 -14.32
C PRO A 201 -6.68 -19.98 -15.69
N TYR A 202 -6.38 -20.76 -16.74
CA TYR A 202 -6.86 -20.51 -18.11
C TYR A 202 -8.38 -20.40 -18.20
N ALA A 203 -9.11 -21.30 -17.53
CA ALA A 203 -10.55 -21.15 -17.34
C ALA A 203 -10.77 -20.26 -16.10
N PRO A 204 -11.44 -19.10 -16.18
CA PRO A 204 -11.57 -18.20 -15.03
C PRO A 204 -12.22 -18.86 -13.81
N ASP A 205 -11.62 -18.73 -12.63
CA ASP A 205 -12.23 -19.21 -11.38
C ASP A 205 -13.59 -18.55 -11.13
N VAL A 206 -14.48 -19.23 -10.40
CA VAL A 206 -15.80 -18.70 -10.00
C VAL A 206 -15.73 -18.22 -8.55
N SER A 207 -16.06 -16.94 -8.33
CA SER A 207 -16.13 -16.37 -6.98
C SER A 207 -17.19 -17.09 -6.14
N ARG A 208 -16.75 -17.79 -5.11
CA ARG A 208 -17.64 -18.45 -4.15
C ARG A 208 -18.46 -17.43 -3.36
N SER A 209 -17.88 -16.30 -2.94
CA SER A 209 -18.60 -15.23 -2.23
C SER A 209 -19.73 -14.69 -3.09
N LYS A 210 -19.41 -14.33 -4.34
CA LYS A 210 -20.40 -13.81 -5.30
C LYS A 210 -21.48 -14.85 -5.63
N TRP A 211 -21.11 -16.12 -5.69
CA TRP A 211 -22.09 -17.19 -5.92
C TRP A 211 -23.06 -17.33 -4.75
N LEU A 212 -22.57 -17.33 -3.51
CA LEU A 212 -23.37 -17.44 -2.30
C LEU A 212 -24.21 -16.20 -2.03
N GLU A 213 -23.68 -15.00 -2.28
CA GLU A 213 -24.36 -13.72 -2.19
C GLU A 213 -23.93 -12.83 -3.37
N PRO A 214 -24.76 -12.73 -4.43
CA PRO A 214 -24.45 -11.93 -5.63
C PRO A 214 -24.19 -10.45 -5.38
N ARG A 215 -24.66 -9.88 -4.27
CA ARG A 215 -24.39 -8.49 -3.88
C ARG A 215 -23.01 -8.30 -3.25
N ALA A 216 -22.33 -9.38 -2.85
CA ALA A 216 -20.97 -9.30 -2.31
C ALA A 216 -19.98 -8.82 -3.36
N MET A 217 -19.21 -7.80 -3.02
CA MET A 217 -18.11 -7.32 -3.86
C MET A 217 -16.82 -8.01 -3.46
N VAL A 218 -16.07 -8.49 -4.44
CA VAL A 218 -14.75 -9.09 -4.21
C VAL A 218 -13.73 -8.35 -5.05
N ASN A 219 -12.76 -7.70 -4.43
CA ASN A 219 -11.67 -7.03 -5.14
C ASN A 219 -10.50 -8.00 -5.33
N VAL A 220 -10.34 -8.53 -6.55
CA VAL A 220 -9.22 -9.43 -6.83
C VAL A 220 -7.91 -8.65 -6.93
N SER A 221 -6.82 -9.23 -6.44
CA SER A 221 -5.50 -8.59 -6.38
C SER A 221 -4.39 -9.55 -6.84
N ALA A 222 -3.32 -8.97 -7.39
CA ALA A 222 -2.08 -9.67 -7.72
C ALA A 222 -0.92 -8.66 -7.68
N ARG A 223 -0.64 -8.13 -6.48
CA ARG A 223 0.24 -6.98 -6.24
C ARG A 223 1.63 -7.01 -6.91
N TRP A 224 2.19 -8.19 -7.18
CA TRP A 224 3.50 -8.36 -7.82
C TRP A 224 3.44 -8.64 -9.33
N SER A 225 2.26 -8.85 -9.91
CA SER A 225 2.15 -9.12 -11.35
C SER A 225 2.39 -7.84 -12.14
N HIS A 226 3.21 -7.90 -13.18
CA HIS A 226 3.41 -6.76 -14.09
C HIS A 226 2.29 -6.65 -15.14
N SER A 227 1.73 -7.79 -15.60
CA SER A 227 0.53 -7.85 -16.43
C SER A 227 -0.71 -7.94 -15.56
N LYS A 228 -1.73 -7.15 -15.87
CA LYS A 228 -3.01 -7.18 -15.15
C LYS A 228 -4.06 -8.07 -15.81
N THR A 229 -3.75 -8.63 -16.98
CA THR A 229 -4.72 -9.31 -17.87
C THR A 229 -5.55 -10.38 -17.18
N GLU A 230 -4.91 -11.36 -16.55
CA GLU A 230 -5.57 -12.58 -16.10
C GLU A 230 -6.59 -12.32 -15.00
N TYR A 231 -6.27 -11.40 -14.08
CA TYR A 231 -7.15 -11.09 -12.97
C TYR A 231 -8.19 -10.02 -13.30
N LEU A 232 -7.92 -9.10 -14.23
CA LEU A 232 -8.97 -8.24 -14.80
C LEU A 232 -10.02 -9.09 -15.54
N GLN A 233 -9.59 -10.11 -16.28
CA GLN A 233 -10.51 -11.05 -16.92
C GLN A 233 -11.27 -11.89 -15.88
N ALA A 234 -10.62 -12.32 -14.79
CA ALA A 234 -11.31 -12.99 -13.69
C ALA A 234 -12.34 -12.09 -13.01
N ALA A 235 -12.00 -10.81 -12.75
CA ALA A 235 -12.89 -9.82 -12.16
C ALA A 235 -14.16 -9.64 -13.01
N PHE A 236 -13.95 -9.32 -14.29
CA PHE A 236 -15.03 -9.07 -15.24
C PHE A 236 -15.93 -10.30 -15.46
N PHE A 237 -15.33 -11.49 -15.58
CA PHE A 237 -16.08 -12.74 -15.73
C PHE A 237 -17.01 -13.02 -14.54
N ASN A 238 -16.62 -12.60 -13.34
CA ASN A 238 -17.38 -12.81 -12.11
C ASN A 238 -18.27 -11.61 -11.71
N GLY A 239 -18.19 -10.47 -12.41
CA GLY A 239 -18.88 -9.24 -11.98
C GLY A 239 -18.42 -8.79 -10.59
N VAL A 240 -17.12 -8.95 -10.32
CA VAL A 240 -16.46 -8.54 -9.08
C VAL A 240 -15.43 -7.46 -9.39
N GLY A 241 -14.90 -6.80 -8.37
CA GLY A 241 -13.98 -5.69 -8.53
C GLY A 241 -12.51 -6.11 -8.62
N PHE A 242 -11.67 -5.08 -8.72
CA PHE A 242 -10.23 -5.17 -8.84
C PHE A 242 -9.59 -4.19 -7.83
N GLU A 243 -8.66 -4.71 -7.04
CA GLU A 243 -7.82 -3.88 -6.19
C GLU A 243 -6.52 -3.52 -6.90
N SER A 244 -6.34 -2.25 -7.26
CA SER A 244 -5.09 -1.81 -7.88
C SER A 244 -4.05 -1.46 -6.81
N TRP A 245 -2.92 -2.15 -6.82
CA TRP A 245 -1.82 -1.86 -5.91
C TRP A 245 -0.56 -1.47 -6.70
N GLU A 246 -0.39 -0.17 -6.92
CA GLU A 246 0.73 0.38 -7.72
C GLU A 246 1.94 0.73 -6.84
N ASN A 247 1.71 1.35 -5.68
CA ASN A 247 2.77 1.62 -4.70
C ASN A 247 2.79 0.50 -3.65
N VAL A 248 3.59 -0.53 -3.90
CA VAL A 248 3.72 -1.71 -3.03
C VAL A 248 4.80 -1.42 -1.99
N TRP A 249 4.44 -0.70 -0.93
CA TRP A 249 5.34 -0.38 0.20
C TRP A 249 6.61 0.39 -0.21
N GLY A 250 6.45 1.40 -1.05
CA GLY A 250 7.57 2.18 -1.59
C GLY A 250 8.25 1.54 -2.80
N ILE A 251 7.59 0.56 -3.43
CA ILE A 251 7.99 -0.10 -4.68
C ILE A 251 6.94 0.19 -5.74
N TRP A 252 7.31 0.89 -6.80
CA TRP A 252 6.38 1.24 -7.87
C TRP A 252 6.17 0.10 -8.88
N ASN A 253 5.01 -0.56 -8.82
CA ASN A 253 4.48 -1.51 -9.80
C ASN A 253 3.31 -0.91 -10.60
N GLY A 254 3.61 0.14 -11.36
CA GLY A 254 2.61 0.91 -12.11
C GLY A 254 1.81 0.09 -13.13
N ILE A 255 0.55 0.51 -13.34
CA ILE A 255 -0.33 -0.02 -14.39
C ILE A 255 0.17 0.43 -15.76
N THR A 256 0.36 -0.53 -16.67
CA THR A 256 0.79 -0.25 -18.05
C THR A 256 -0.29 0.48 -18.85
N PRO A 257 0.03 1.22 -19.92
CA PRO A 257 -0.97 1.86 -20.78
C PRO A 257 -2.03 0.89 -21.32
N ARG A 258 -1.65 -0.35 -21.67
CA ARG A 258 -2.60 -1.39 -22.10
C ARG A 258 -3.55 -1.78 -20.98
N ASP A 259 -3.02 -2.07 -19.80
CA ASP A 259 -3.84 -2.52 -18.68
C ASP A 259 -4.74 -1.40 -18.15
N GLY A 260 -4.26 -0.15 -18.18
CA GLY A 260 -5.08 1.01 -17.84
C GLY A 260 -6.25 1.20 -18.79
N GLU A 261 -6.05 0.98 -20.08
CA GLU A 261 -7.14 1.00 -21.06
C GLU A 261 -8.11 -0.19 -20.89
N ALA A 262 -7.60 -1.37 -20.54
CA ALA A 262 -8.43 -2.52 -20.21
C ALA A 262 -9.33 -2.23 -18.99
N ILE A 263 -8.77 -1.68 -17.90
CA ILE A 263 -9.52 -1.26 -16.71
C ILE A 263 -10.59 -0.23 -17.09
N ARG A 264 -10.24 0.79 -17.90
CA ARG A 264 -11.20 1.83 -18.33
C ARG A 264 -12.41 1.22 -19.04
N ARG A 265 -12.19 0.29 -19.96
CA ARG A 265 -13.25 -0.36 -20.75
C ARG A 265 -14.09 -1.28 -19.87
N MET A 266 -13.42 -2.11 -19.07
CA MET A 266 -14.04 -3.04 -18.12
C MET A 266 -14.93 -2.29 -17.13
N ALA A 267 -14.38 -1.35 -16.38
CA ALA A 267 -15.09 -0.57 -15.37
C ALA A 267 -16.24 0.26 -15.96
N THR A 268 -16.08 0.77 -17.19
CA THR A 268 -17.18 1.48 -17.88
C THR A 268 -18.37 0.55 -18.13
N MET A 269 -18.12 -0.69 -18.58
CA MET A 269 -19.18 -1.70 -18.75
C MET A 269 -19.76 -2.13 -17.41
N GLU A 270 -18.93 -2.42 -16.41
CA GLU A 270 -19.39 -2.88 -15.09
C GLU A 270 -20.28 -1.85 -14.40
N ARG A 271 -19.88 -0.57 -14.38
CA ARG A 271 -20.71 0.52 -13.83
C ARG A 271 -22.02 0.68 -14.60
N GLY A 272 -21.98 0.56 -15.93
CA GLY A 272 -23.18 0.66 -16.78
C GLY A 272 -24.13 -0.54 -16.66
N LEU A 273 -23.62 -1.70 -16.22
CA LEU A 273 -24.34 -2.96 -16.13
C LEU A 273 -24.48 -3.47 -14.69
N ALA A 274 -24.12 -2.67 -13.68
CA ALA A 274 -24.09 -3.06 -12.28
C ALA A 274 -25.38 -3.73 -11.76
N PRO A 275 -26.61 -3.30 -12.17
CA PRO A 275 -27.84 -3.98 -11.77
C PRO A 275 -27.92 -5.46 -12.20
N PHE A 276 -27.26 -5.84 -13.31
CA PHE A 276 -27.20 -7.23 -13.77
C PHE A 276 -26.20 -8.06 -12.95
N LEU A 277 -25.09 -7.44 -12.53
CA LEU A 277 -23.96 -8.09 -11.86
C LEU A 277 -24.25 -8.49 -10.40
N VAL A 278 -25.47 -8.25 -9.91
CA VAL A 278 -26.00 -8.74 -8.62
C VAL A 278 -27.13 -9.74 -8.79
N SER A 279 -27.29 -10.30 -10.00
CA SER A 279 -28.35 -11.26 -10.28
C SER A 279 -28.17 -12.55 -9.49
N LYS A 280 -29.19 -12.92 -8.71
CA LYS A 280 -29.28 -14.24 -8.08
C LYS A 280 -29.33 -15.39 -9.09
N ASP A 281 -29.67 -15.11 -10.33
CA ASP A 281 -29.80 -16.10 -11.38
C ASP A 281 -28.56 -16.17 -12.28
N TRP A 282 -27.46 -15.52 -11.90
CA TRP A 282 -26.14 -15.63 -12.53
C TRP A 282 -25.78 -17.08 -12.88
N GLN A 283 -25.22 -17.27 -14.07
CA GLN A 283 -24.69 -18.54 -14.55
C GLN A 283 -23.29 -18.33 -15.13
N PRO A 284 -22.23 -18.68 -14.39
CA PRO A 284 -20.89 -18.73 -14.96
C PRO A 284 -20.80 -19.87 -15.99
N TYR A 285 -19.87 -19.76 -16.93
CA TYR A 285 -19.63 -20.76 -17.98
C TYR A 285 -20.83 -21.02 -18.89
N TYR A 286 -21.52 -19.95 -19.29
CA TYR A 286 -22.48 -20.04 -20.39
C TYR A 286 -21.76 -20.50 -21.66
N THR A 287 -22.32 -21.50 -22.35
CA THR A 287 -21.66 -22.13 -23.50
C THR A 287 -21.50 -21.15 -24.66
N THR A 288 -20.30 -21.06 -25.20
CA THR A 288 -19.94 -20.29 -26.40
C THR A 288 -19.62 -21.23 -27.56
N GLU A 289 -19.58 -20.70 -28.78
CA GLU A 289 -19.30 -21.47 -30.00
C GLU A 289 -17.78 -21.58 -30.29
N SER A 290 -16.93 -20.94 -29.47
CA SER A 290 -15.48 -20.90 -29.64
C SER A 290 -14.74 -21.35 -28.39
N ARG A 291 -13.76 -22.24 -28.57
CA ARG A 291 -12.86 -22.64 -27.48
C ARG A 291 -11.97 -21.44 -27.07
N GLY A 292 -11.90 -21.19 -25.78
CA GLY A 292 -11.13 -20.07 -25.21
C GLY A 292 -11.93 -18.79 -25.03
N LEU A 293 -13.17 -18.73 -25.54
CA LEU A 293 -14.13 -17.68 -25.19
C LEU A 293 -14.98 -18.15 -24.01
N PHE A 294 -14.82 -17.52 -22.86
CA PHE A 294 -15.62 -17.83 -21.67
C PHE A 294 -16.69 -16.75 -21.48
N ALA A 295 -17.91 -17.17 -21.14
CA ALA A 295 -19.02 -16.26 -20.90
C ALA A 295 -19.71 -16.50 -19.56
N SER A 296 -20.14 -15.42 -18.91
CA SER A 296 -21.02 -15.42 -17.74
C SER A 296 -22.34 -14.77 -18.09
N TYR A 297 -23.45 -15.45 -17.80
CA TYR A 297 -24.81 -14.97 -18.08
C TYR A 297 -25.46 -14.34 -16.84
N TRP A 298 -25.97 -13.13 -17.01
CA TRP A 298 -26.53 -12.27 -15.96
C TRP A 298 -27.94 -11.81 -16.35
N PRO A 299 -29.00 -12.52 -15.94
CA PRO A 299 -30.37 -12.12 -16.23
C PRO A 299 -30.88 -11.04 -15.27
N LEU A 300 -31.70 -10.11 -15.78
CA LEU A 300 -32.41 -9.11 -15.00
C LEU A 300 -33.80 -8.86 -15.60
N ASN A 301 -34.84 -9.38 -14.95
CA ASN A 301 -36.22 -9.31 -15.43
C ASN A 301 -36.35 -9.86 -16.87
N SER A 302 -36.71 -9.03 -17.84
CA SER A 302 -36.83 -9.37 -19.28
C SER A 302 -35.57 -9.08 -20.10
N GLU A 303 -34.50 -8.63 -19.45
CA GLU A 303 -33.21 -8.28 -20.05
C GLU A 303 -32.14 -9.26 -19.58
N ALA A 304 -31.03 -9.33 -20.31
CA ALA A 304 -29.87 -10.12 -19.89
C ALA A 304 -28.55 -9.59 -20.45
N VAL A 305 -27.47 -9.89 -19.75
CA VAL A 305 -26.10 -9.60 -20.16
C VAL A 305 -25.28 -10.88 -20.21
N TRP A 306 -24.45 -11.03 -21.23
CA TRP A 306 -23.34 -11.99 -21.25
C TRP A 306 -22.04 -11.22 -21.15
N ALA A 307 -21.27 -11.40 -20.07
CA ALA A 307 -19.90 -10.89 -19.97
C ALA A 307 -18.95 -11.94 -20.53
N LEU A 308 -18.07 -11.55 -21.46
CA LEU A 308 -17.19 -12.46 -22.19
C LEU A 308 -15.71 -12.08 -22.01
N VAL A 309 -14.86 -13.08 -21.92
CA VAL A 309 -13.40 -12.92 -21.91
C VAL A 309 -12.76 -13.87 -22.94
N ASN A 310 -11.90 -13.31 -23.79
CA ASN A 310 -11.10 -14.09 -24.73
C ASN A 310 -9.77 -14.46 -24.05
N ARG A 311 -9.58 -15.75 -23.76
CA ARG A 311 -8.36 -16.28 -23.12
C ARG A 311 -7.30 -16.70 -24.14
N SER A 312 -7.48 -16.37 -25.41
CA SER A 312 -6.52 -16.63 -26.48
C SER A 312 -5.76 -15.36 -26.89
N ASP A 313 -4.62 -15.55 -27.52
CA ASP A 313 -3.72 -14.52 -28.07
C ASP A 313 -4.07 -14.08 -29.50
N TYR A 314 -5.22 -14.52 -30.03
CA TYR A 314 -5.72 -14.17 -31.35
C TYR A 314 -7.15 -13.61 -31.29
N VAL A 315 -7.51 -12.85 -32.34
CA VAL A 315 -8.84 -12.27 -32.52
C VAL A 315 -9.86 -13.39 -32.74
N MET A 316 -10.95 -13.38 -31.97
CA MET A 316 -12.10 -14.26 -32.23
C MET A 316 -13.16 -13.49 -33.00
N GLN A 317 -13.67 -14.05 -34.09
CA GLN A 317 -14.66 -13.40 -34.95
C GLN A 317 -15.62 -14.44 -35.56
N GLY A 318 -16.88 -14.05 -35.73
CA GLY A 318 -17.92 -14.85 -36.37
C GLY A 318 -19.05 -15.17 -35.40
N GLU A 319 -19.75 -16.28 -35.59
CA GLU A 319 -20.81 -16.76 -34.69
C GLU A 319 -20.19 -17.27 -33.39
N LEU A 320 -20.21 -16.44 -32.34
CA LEU A 320 -19.48 -16.72 -31.09
C LEU A 320 -20.41 -17.07 -29.92
N LEU A 321 -21.66 -16.62 -29.94
CA LEU A 321 -22.63 -16.85 -28.87
C LEU A 321 -23.99 -17.29 -29.42
N ARG A 322 -24.50 -18.40 -28.88
CA ARG A 322 -25.86 -18.88 -29.13
C ARG A 322 -26.74 -18.63 -27.92
N VAL A 323 -27.72 -17.75 -28.07
CA VAL A 323 -28.74 -17.48 -27.05
C VAL A 323 -29.88 -18.47 -27.23
N LYS A 324 -29.98 -19.43 -26.28
CA LYS A 324 -31.01 -20.47 -26.30
C LYS A 324 -32.40 -19.91 -26.03
N SER A 325 -33.39 -20.29 -26.84
CA SER A 325 -34.78 -19.85 -26.67
C SER A 325 -34.92 -18.33 -26.52
N ALA A 326 -34.34 -17.57 -27.45
CA ALA A 326 -34.35 -16.11 -27.44
C ALA A 326 -35.80 -15.58 -27.44
N PRO A 327 -36.19 -14.70 -26.49
CA PRO A 327 -37.54 -14.16 -26.46
C PRO A 327 -37.89 -13.43 -27.77
N ALA A 328 -39.09 -13.66 -28.30
CA ALA A 328 -39.52 -13.04 -29.55
C ALA A 328 -39.46 -11.50 -29.46
N GLY A 329 -38.90 -10.86 -30.49
CA GLY A 329 -38.72 -9.41 -30.52
C GLY A 329 -37.50 -8.88 -29.76
N SER A 330 -36.69 -9.76 -29.16
CA SER A 330 -35.45 -9.35 -28.51
C SER A 330 -34.48 -8.68 -29.48
N LYS A 331 -33.84 -7.63 -28.99
CA LYS A 331 -32.71 -6.97 -29.64
C LYS A 331 -31.43 -7.27 -28.89
N PHE A 332 -30.33 -7.42 -29.64
CA PHE A 332 -29.02 -7.75 -29.10
C PHE A 332 -28.02 -6.65 -29.44
N PHE A 333 -27.17 -6.30 -28.48
CA PHE A 333 -26.18 -5.25 -28.64
C PHE A 333 -24.83 -5.76 -28.17
N ASP A 334 -23.80 -5.55 -28.98
CA ASP A 334 -22.41 -5.64 -28.55
C ASP A 334 -22.10 -4.35 -27.78
N VAL A 335 -22.05 -4.48 -26.46
CA VAL A 335 -21.78 -3.36 -25.55
C VAL A 335 -20.36 -2.86 -25.71
N TYR A 336 -19.39 -3.74 -26.00
CA TYR A 336 -17.99 -3.37 -26.12
C TYR A 336 -17.75 -2.45 -27.33
N HIS A 337 -18.35 -2.77 -28.48
CA HIS A 337 -18.25 -1.94 -29.69
C HIS A 337 -19.39 -0.91 -29.83
N GLY A 338 -20.41 -0.97 -28.96
CA GLY A 338 -21.56 -0.09 -29.00
C GLY A 338 -22.38 -0.21 -30.28
N VAL A 339 -22.67 -1.43 -30.75
CA VAL A 339 -23.41 -1.70 -32.00
C VAL A 339 -24.57 -2.67 -31.77
N GLU A 340 -25.67 -2.50 -32.51
CA GLU A 340 -26.76 -3.48 -32.57
C GLU A 340 -26.32 -4.68 -33.42
N LEU A 341 -26.59 -5.88 -32.93
CA LEU A 341 -26.30 -7.14 -33.61
C LEU A 341 -27.57 -7.66 -34.28
N THR A 342 -27.43 -8.18 -35.50
CA THR A 342 -28.51 -8.89 -36.18
C THR A 342 -28.31 -10.39 -35.98
N PRO A 343 -29.16 -11.07 -35.17
CA PRO A 343 -29.01 -12.50 -34.94
C PRO A 343 -29.37 -13.32 -36.19
N ARG A 344 -28.64 -14.42 -36.42
CA ARG A 344 -29.15 -15.50 -37.28
C ARG A 344 -30.02 -16.41 -36.41
N MET A 345 -31.28 -16.56 -36.78
CA MET A 345 -32.19 -17.45 -36.07
C MET A 345 -31.99 -18.91 -36.50
N ASP A 346 -31.90 -19.82 -35.53
CA ASP A 346 -31.83 -21.27 -35.70
C ASP A 346 -32.90 -21.91 -34.81
N GLY A 347 -34.10 -22.08 -35.37
CA GLY A 347 -35.28 -22.42 -34.58
C GLY A 347 -35.66 -21.29 -33.62
N GLN A 348 -35.62 -21.58 -32.31
CA GLN A 348 -35.85 -20.58 -31.25
C GLN A 348 -34.54 -19.95 -30.74
N ASP A 349 -33.39 -20.40 -31.22
CA ASP A 349 -32.10 -19.89 -30.77
C ASP A 349 -31.66 -18.73 -31.66
N ALA A 350 -30.95 -17.78 -31.06
CA ALA A 350 -30.32 -16.66 -31.77
C ALA A 350 -28.81 -16.84 -31.76
N LEU A 351 -28.19 -17.00 -32.94
CA LEU A 351 -26.74 -16.98 -33.09
C LEU A 351 -26.26 -15.56 -33.35
N LEU A 352 -25.32 -15.10 -32.54
CA LEU A 352 -24.79 -13.75 -32.57
C LEU A 352 -23.38 -13.75 -33.14
N SER A 353 -23.18 -12.91 -34.15
CA SER A 353 -21.88 -12.68 -34.77
C SER A 353 -21.24 -11.38 -34.28
N PHE A 354 -20.02 -11.45 -33.76
CA PHE A 354 -19.26 -10.29 -33.28
C PHE A 354 -17.75 -10.64 -33.24
N THR A 355 -16.94 -9.67 -32.79
CA THR A 355 -15.48 -9.80 -32.66
C THR A 355 -15.08 -9.61 -31.20
N VAL A 356 -14.07 -10.35 -30.73
CA VAL A 356 -13.43 -10.15 -29.43
C VAL A 356 -11.92 -10.13 -29.61
N GLU A 357 -11.28 -9.08 -29.12
CA GLU A 357 -9.83 -8.87 -29.22
C GLU A 357 -9.04 -9.96 -28.47
N PRO A 358 -7.76 -10.20 -28.83
CA PRO A 358 -6.86 -11.06 -28.07
C PRO A 358 -6.76 -10.61 -26.61
N ASN A 359 -6.82 -11.56 -25.66
CA ASN A 359 -6.77 -11.24 -24.23
C ASN A 359 -7.77 -10.13 -23.83
N GLY A 360 -8.87 -10.04 -24.57
CA GLY A 360 -9.83 -8.94 -24.53
C GLY A 360 -11.12 -9.29 -23.80
N TYR A 361 -12.06 -8.36 -23.89
CA TYR A 361 -13.33 -8.36 -23.17
C TYR A 361 -14.47 -8.18 -24.17
N GLY A 362 -15.65 -8.66 -23.82
CA GLY A 362 -16.88 -8.42 -24.57
C GLY A 362 -18.09 -8.40 -23.64
N ALA A 363 -19.15 -7.72 -24.04
CA ALA A 363 -20.44 -7.84 -23.35
C ALA A 363 -21.58 -7.81 -24.36
N ILE A 364 -22.50 -8.76 -24.28
CA ILE A 364 -23.72 -8.77 -25.09
C ILE A 364 -24.90 -8.40 -24.20
N LEU A 365 -25.65 -7.38 -24.59
CA LEU A 365 -26.90 -6.96 -23.92
C LEU A 365 -28.10 -7.41 -24.76
N GLN A 366 -29.05 -8.11 -24.14
CA GLN A 366 -30.36 -8.42 -24.69
C GLN A 366 -31.44 -7.58 -24.01
N VAL A 367 -32.27 -6.94 -24.82
CA VAL A 367 -33.43 -6.16 -24.36
C VAL A 367 -34.69 -6.54 -25.14
N PRO A 368 -35.90 -6.42 -24.55
CA PRO A 368 -37.15 -6.78 -25.21
C PRO A 368 -37.64 -5.74 -26.25
N GLY A 369 -36.97 -4.59 -26.35
CA GLY A 369 -37.44 -3.47 -27.17
C GLY A 369 -36.41 -2.35 -27.30
N ALA A 370 -36.86 -1.10 -27.18
CA ALA A 370 -35.98 0.06 -27.28
C ALA A 370 -35.03 0.16 -26.06
N LEU A 371 -33.80 0.59 -26.31
CA LEU A 371 -32.83 0.88 -25.26
C LEU A 371 -33.29 2.04 -24.38
N SER A 372 -33.06 1.93 -23.07
CA SER A 372 -33.14 3.07 -22.15
C SER A 372 -32.07 4.12 -22.45
N VAL A 373 -32.26 5.34 -21.94
CA VAL A 373 -31.27 6.43 -22.09
C VAL A 373 -29.91 6.04 -21.50
N ALA A 374 -29.88 5.34 -20.36
CA ALA A 374 -28.65 4.89 -19.73
C ALA A 374 -27.90 3.88 -20.62
N GLN A 375 -28.63 2.93 -21.22
CA GLN A 375 -28.04 1.96 -22.14
C GLN A 375 -27.51 2.63 -23.42
N GLN A 376 -28.25 3.58 -24.01
CA GLN A 376 -27.78 4.32 -25.18
C GLN A 376 -26.50 5.11 -24.87
N THR A 377 -26.44 5.72 -23.68
CA THR A 377 -25.26 6.46 -23.21
C THR A 377 -24.06 5.54 -23.04
N LEU A 378 -24.26 4.35 -22.45
CA LEU A 378 -23.22 3.34 -22.31
C LEU A 378 -22.68 2.89 -23.67
N LEU A 379 -23.55 2.50 -24.61
CA LEU A 379 -23.13 2.05 -25.95
C LEU A 379 -22.36 3.15 -26.69
N THR A 380 -22.81 4.40 -26.59
CA THR A 380 -22.13 5.54 -27.21
C THR A 380 -20.72 5.74 -26.62
N LYS A 381 -20.60 5.70 -25.29
CA LYS A 381 -19.32 5.83 -24.60
C LYS A 381 -18.38 4.68 -24.97
N MET A 382 -18.86 3.43 -24.93
CA MET A 382 -18.07 2.26 -25.27
C MET A 382 -17.57 2.33 -26.71
N ARG A 383 -18.44 2.62 -27.68
CA ARG A 383 -18.04 2.82 -29.08
C ARG A 383 -16.93 3.86 -29.23
N SER A 384 -16.96 4.93 -28.42
CA SER A 384 -15.94 5.97 -28.46
C SER A 384 -14.59 5.50 -27.93
N ILE A 385 -14.56 4.75 -26.83
CA ILE A 385 -13.29 4.35 -26.17
C ILE A 385 -12.69 3.09 -26.79
N THR A 386 -13.46 2.27 -27.52
CA THR A 386 -12.99 1.03 -28.16
C THR A 386 -12.57 1.18 -29.62
N GLN A 387 -12.53 2.40 -30.18
CA GLN A 387 -12.09 2.64 -31.57
C GLN A 387 -10.65 2.18 -31.84
N LYS A 388 -9.79 2.32 -30.83
CA LYS A 388 -8.38 1.92 -30.89
C LYS A 388 -8.23 0.50 -30.30
N PRO A 389 -7.62 -0.47 -31.00
CA PRO A 389 -7.46 -1.82 -30.47
C PRO A 389 -6.60 -1.88 -29.19
N LEU A 390 -6.91 -2.77 -28.25
CA LEU A 390 -6.15 -2.93 -26.99
C LEU A 390 -4.66 -3.22 -27.25
N GLU A 391 -4.35 -4.05 -28.24
CA GLU A 391 -2.97 -4.43 -28.59
C GLU A 391 -2.08 -3.27 -29.05
N SER A 392 -2.68 -2.12 -29.41
CA SER A 392 -1.95 -0.93 -29.84
C SER A 392 -1.53 -0.01 -28.69
N TYR A 393 -1.82 -0.40 -27.44
CA TYR A 393 -1.30 0.22 -26.23
C TYR A 393 -0.12 -0.60 -25.72
N SER A 394 0.90 0.07 -25.17
CA SER A 394 2.09 -0.62 -24.64
C SER A 394 1.72 -1.48 -23.43
N ALA A 395 2.18 -2.73 -23.44
CA ALA A 395 2.17 -3.64 -22.30
C ALA A 395 3.52 -3.67 -21.56
N GLU A 396 4.45 -2.79 -21.93
CA GLU A 396 5.77 -2.71 -21.33
C GLU A 396 5.68 -2.09 -19.93
N TRP A 397 6.16 -2.85 -18.95
CA TRP A 397 6.31 -2.38 -17.58
C TRP A 397 7.69 -1.76 -17.38
N ASN A 398 7.75 -0.67 -16.63
CA ASN A 398 8.98 0.04 -16.32
C ASN A 398 9.06 0.34 -14.82
N PHE A 399 10.24 0.16 -14.23
CA PHE A 399 10.53 0.65 -12.88
C PHE A 399 10.71 2.18 -12.91
N ILE A 400 10.61 2.82 -11.74
CA ILE A 400 10.97 4.24 -11.57
C ILE A 400 12.39 4.32 -11.01
N PRO A 401 13.32 5.03 -11.67
CA PRO A 401 14.65 5.29 -11.12
C PRO A 401 14.55 6.16 -9.85
N GLN A 402 15.34 5.83 -8.85
CA GLN A 402 15.48 6.64 -7.64
C GLN A 402 16.75 7.48 -7.70
N THR A 403 16.71 8.64 -7.06
CA THR A 403 17.86 9.56 -6.96
C THR A 403 18.26 9.72 -5.50
N LEU A 404 19.56 9.63 -5.22
CA LEU A 404 20.13 9.98 -3.92
C LEU A 404 20.03 11.50 -3.72
N VAL A 405 19.41 11.93 -2.62
CA VAL A 405 19.41 13.33 -2.21
C VAL A 405 20.80 13.70 -1.71
N GLU A 406 21.40 14.72 -2.32
CA GLU A 406 22.77 15.14 -2.05
C GLU A 406 22.97 15.52 -0.57
N ILE A 407 24.00 14.93 0.06
CA ILE A 407 24.53 15.39 1.36
C ILE A 407 25.71 16.33 1.08
N PRO A 408 25.59 17.64 1.31
CA PRO A 408 26.66 18.58 0.99
C PRO A 408 27.91 18.31 1.83
N THR A 409 29.09 18.46 1.20
CA THR A 409 30.36 18.42 1.92
C THR A 409 30.48 19.57 2.90
N THR A 410 31.11 19.28 4.02
CA THR A 410 31.48 20.20 5.08
C THR A 410 32.82 20.87 4.80
N LYS A 411 33.14 21.92 5.56
CA LYS A 411 34.47 22.52 5.51
C LYS A 411 35.48 21.57 6.16
N ALA A 412 36.38 21.03 5.35
CA ALA A 412 37.42 20.11 5.80
C ALA A 412 38.27 20.67 6.95
N THR A 413 38.60 19.82 7.92
CA THR A 413 39.46 20.18 9.07
C THR A 413 40.53 19.14 9.35
N SER A 414 41.73 19.63 9.67
CA SER A 414 42.88 18.84 10.13
C SER A 414 43.03 18.81 11.65
N GLN A 415 42.25 19.63 12.38
CA GLN A 415 42.31 19.71 13.84
C GLN A 415 41.49 18.58 14.47
N ALA A 416 41.99 18.03 15.58
CA ALA A 416 41.23 17.08 16.39
C ALA A 416 39.96 17.76 16.94
N LEU A 417 38.82 17.10 16.74
CA LEU A 417 37.52 17.60 17.17
C LEU A 417 37.09 16.85 18.43
N GLU A 418 36.70 17.58 19.47
CA GLU A 418 36.17 16.99 20.70
C GLU A 418 34.92 16.15 20.39
N GLY A 419 34.88 14.91 20.88
CA GLY A 419 33.76 13.99 20.68
C GLY A 419 33.66 13.36 19.28
N MET A 420 34.67 13.56 18.41
CA MET A 420 34.75 12.88 17.11
C MET A 420 36.03 12.05 16.98
N THR A 421 35.92 10.93 16.28
CA THR A 421 37.04 10.04 15.96
C THR A 421 37.42 10.22 14.50
N LYS A 422 38.72 10.29 14.22
CA LYS A 422 39.25 10.29 12.85
C LYS A 422 39.14 8.89 12.24
N ILE A 423 38.41 8.77 11.15
CA ILE A 423 38.24 7.55 10.37
C ILE A 423 39.20 7.65 9.16
N PRO A 424 40.18 6.73 9.02
CA PRO A 424 41.19 6.83 7.97
C PRO A 424 40.61 6.53 6.59
N ALA A 425 41.19 7.10 5.54
CA ALA A 425 40.84 6.72 4.18
C ALA A 425 41.10 5.22 3.93
N ALA A 426 40.21 4.59 3.17
CA ALA A 426 40.37 3.20 2.77
C ALA A 426 39.56 2.87 1.51
N THR A 427 39.96 1.80 0.85
CA THR A 427 39.12 1.08 -0.11
C THR A 427 38.56 -0.14 0.60
N TYR A 428 37.25 -0.33 0.60
CA TYR A 428 36.61 -1.48 1.23
C TYR A 428 35.41 -1.96 0.43
N ARG A 429 34.96 -3.17 0.73
CA ARG A 429 33.78 -3.77 0.11
C ARG A 429 32.54 -3.33 0.88
N PHE A 430 31.74 -2.47 0.26
CA PHE A 430 30.40 -2.14 0.71
C PHE A 430 29.44 -3.24 0.27
N ARG A 431 28.96 -4.03 1.23
CA ARG A 431 27.91 -5.03 1.00
C ARG A 431 26.78 -4.79 1.98
N VAL A 432 25.58 -4.62 1.46
CA VAL A 432 24.41 -4.40 2.30
C VAL A 432 23.15 -4.99 1.67
N ASN A 433 22.19 -5.33 2.52
CA ASN A 433 20.86 -5.72 2.11
C ASN A 433 19.77 -5.05 2.94
N GLY A 434 18.67 -4.67 2.27
CA GLY A 434 17.44 -4.28 2.93
C GLY A 434 16.85 -5.41 3.77
N ILE A 435 16.25 -5.04 4.90
CA ILE A 435 15.56 -5.96 5.82
C ILE A 435 14.05 -5.93 5.70
N GLU A 436 13.50 -5.22 4.70
CA GLU A 436 12.05 -5.12 4.54
C GLU A 436 11.45 -6.53 4.41
N ILE A 437 10.31 -6.74 5.06
CA ILE A 437 9.66 -8.07 5.14
C ILE A 437 9.19 -8.53 3.76
N GLU A 438 8.78 -7.57 2.94
CA GLU A 438 8.05 -7.80 1.71
C GLU A 438 8.84 -7.38 0.47
N GLY A 439 8.51 -7.98 -0.66
CA GLY A 439 9.30 -7.87 -1.89
C GLY A 439 10.36 -8.97 -1.97
N ARG A 440 10.76 -9.33 -3.19
CA ARG A 440 11.89 -10.22 -3.46
C ARG A 440 13.07 -9.37 -3.94
N ASP A 441 14.15 -9.98 -4.42
CA ASP A 441 15.24 -9.24 -5.07
C ASP A 441 14.93 -8.94 -6.55
N ASP A 442 13.75 -8.36 -6.78
CA ASP A 442 13.30 -7.93 -8.10
C ASP A 442 13.78 -6.49 -8.39
N VAL A 443 13.78 -6.10 -9.67
CA VAL A 443 14.07 -4.72 -10.07
C VAL A 443 13.00 -3.77 -9.53
N GLY A 444 13.42 -2.65 -8.94
CA GLY A 444 12.54 -1.64 -8.36
C GLY A 444 12.36 -1.74 -6.85
N VAL A 445 12.93 -2.78 -6.22
CA VAL A 445 12.85 -3.01 -4.77
C VAL A 445 13.91 -2.20 -4.02
N ASP A 446 13.59 -1.74 -2.80
CA ASP A 446 14.53 -1.09 -1.88
C ASP A 446 15.17 0.21 -2.45
N PHE A 447 16.50 0.32 -2.53
CA PHE A 447 17.22 1.54 -2.95
C PHE A 447 17.97 1.39 -4.27
N GLN A 448 18.19 2.49 -4.99
CA GLN A 448 19.11 2.57 -6.13
C GLN A 448 20.34 3.40 -5.78
N TYR A 449 21.48 2.75 -5.54
CA TYR A 449 22.71 3.48 -5.27
C TYR A 449 23.25 4.18 -6.52
N PRO A 450 24.05 5.26 -6.39
CA PRO A 450 24.51 6.05 -7.54
C PRO A 450 25.30 5.26 -8.61
N TRP A 451 25.89 4.12 -8.24
CA TRP A 451 26.64 3.24 -9.13
C TRP A 451 25.80 2.11 -9.74
N GLU A 452 24.49 2.08 -9.48
CA GLU A 452 23.59 0.99 -9.88
C GLU A 452 22.60 1.41 -10.98
N PRO A 453 22.24 0.51 -11.90
CA PRO A 453 21.34 0.83 -13.01
C PRO A 453 19.86 0.84 -12.61
N SER A 454 19.50 0.31 -11.44
CA SER A 454 18.11 0.15 -10.99
C SER A 454 18.05 -0.08 -9.48
N PRO A 455 16.92 0.23 -8.80
CA PRO A 455 16.72 -0.13 -7.40
C PRO A 455 16.70 -1.65 -7.22
N ARG A 456 17.38 -2.17 -6.19
CA ARG A 456 17.42 -3.60 -5.80
C ARG A 456 17.59 -3.73 -4.29
N ARG A 457 17.39 -4.94 -3.75
CA ARG A 457 17.57 -5.22 -2.32
C ARG A 457 19.02 -5.52 -1.93
N TYR A 458 19.78 -6.16 -2.80
CA TYR A 458 21.16 -6.58 -2.50
C TYR A 458 22.18 -5.72 -3.24
N HIS A 459 23.14 -5.20 -2.49
CA HIS A 459 24.17 -4.29 -2.99
C HIS A 459 25.57 -4.83 -2.69
N ASP A 460 26.47 -4.76 -3.68
CA ASP A 460 27.88 -5.16 -3.54
C ASP A 460 28.75 -4.26 -4.42
N HIS A 461 29.55 -3.40 -3.80
CA HIS A 461 30.42 -2.45 -4.49
C HIS A 461 31.73 -2.22 -3.74
N ILE A 462 32.81 -1.95 -4.47
CA ILE A 462 34.07 -1.51 -3.87
C ILE A 462 34.05 0.01 -3.79
N VAL A 463 33.97 0.55 -2.58
CA VAL A 463 33.90 2.00 -2.34
C VAL A 463 35.27 2.51 -1.90
N ASN A 464 35.65 3.68 -2.41
CA ASN A 464 36.77 4.46 -1.91
C ASN A 464 36.25 5.51 -0.93
N ILE A 465 36.73 5.45 0.30
CA ILE A 465 36.37 6.34 1.39
C ILE A 465 37.54 7.26 1.65
N ASP A 466 37.30 8.56 1.60
CA ASP A 466 38.27 9.56 2.04
C ASP A 466 38.39 9.57 3.57
N THR A 467 39.41 10.24 4.09
CA THR A 467 39.50 10.43 5.55
C THR A 467 38.40 11.38 5.99
N PHE A 468 37.69 11.05 7.07
CA PHE A 468 36.67 11.90 7.67
C PHE A 468 36.68 11.78 9.19
N TRP A 469 35.90 12.62 9.86
CA TRP A 469 35.64 12.56 11.29
C TRP A 469 34.22 12.08 11.50
N MET A 470 34.01 11.16 12.44
CA MET A 470 32.67 10.71 12.85
C MET A 470 32.47 10.95 14.33
N ASP A 471 31.28 11.40 14.73
CA ASP A 471 30.91 11.47 16.14
C ASP A 471 31.11 10.10 16.81
N THR A 472 31.86 10.09 17.92
CA THR A 472 32.14 8.86 18.68
C THR A 472 30.85 8.26 19.25
N ASN A 473 29.89 9.12 19.58
CA ASN A 473 28.59 8.80 20.15
C ASN A 473 27.46 9.42 19.30
N LEU A 474 26.23 8.95 19.50
CA LEU A 474 25.02 9.61 18.97
C LEU A 474 24.90 11.06 19.51
N VAL A 475 24.19 11.92 18.77
CA VAL A 475 23.87 13.27 19.26
C VAL A 475 22.97 13.18 20.49
N THR A 476 23.36 13.83 21.57
CA THR A 476 22.63 13.75 22.85
C THR A 476 21.59 14.87 23.00
N ASN A 477 20.66 14.70 23.94
CA ASN A 477 19.70 15.76 24.29
C ASN A 477 20.39 17.05 24.74
N GLU A 478 21.50 16.97 25.49
CA GLU A 478 22.25 18.16 25.91
C GLU A 478 22.86 18.89 24.70
N GLN A 479 23.42 18.16 23.75
CA GLN A 479 23.98 18.74 22.53
C GLN A 479 22.88 19.38 21.68
N PHE A 480 21.75 18.69 21.51
CA PHE A 480 20.61 19.23 20.77
C PHE A 480 20.00 20.45 21.47
N LYS A 481 19.96 20.49 22.81
CA LYS A 481 19.54 21.67 23.57
C LYS A 481 20.43 22.89 23.29
N LYS A 482 21.75 22.71 23.19
CA LYS A 482 22.68 23.79 22.80
C LYS A 482 22.35 24.34 21.41
N PHE A 483 21.98 23.47 20.47
CA PHE A 483 21.49 23.89 19.14
C PHE A 483 20.20 24.72 19.25
N ILE A 484 19.19 24.22 19.97
CA ILE A 484 17.92 24.94 20.16
C ILE A 484 18.15 26.30 20.82
N ASP A 485 18.97 26.37 21.86
CA ASP A 485 19.25 27.61 22.59
C ASP A 485 20.01 28.63 21.74
N ALA A 486 20.96 28.18 20.91
CA ALA A 486 21.76 29.05 20.07
C ALA A 486 21.00 29.59 18.85
N THR A 487 20.04 28.82 18.32
CA THR A 487 19.40 29.12 17.03
C THR A 487 17.93 29.50 17.16
N HIS A 488 17.30 29.20 18.29
CA HIS A 488 15.86 29.23 18.48
C HIS A 488 15.09 28.44 17.41
N TYR A 489 15.70 27.33 16.94
CA TYR A 489 15.13 26.48 15.91
C TYR A 489 13.72 26.01 16.28
N LYS A 490 12.81 26.13 15.31
CA LYS A 490 11.46 25.60 15.36
C LYS A 490 11.13 25.00 14.00
N PRO A 491 10.76 23.71 13.93
CA PRO A 491 10.32 23.13 12.67
C PRO A 491 9.00 23.76 12.21
N LYS A 492 8.72 23.70 10.91
CA LYS A 492 7.45 24.18 10.33
C LYS A 492 6.26 23.46 10.94
N ASP A 493 6.39 22.14 11.08
CA ASP A 493 5.45 21.30 11.81
C ASP A 493 6.11 20.81 13.10
N ALA A 494 5.52 21.17 14.24
CA ALA A 494 6.01 20.82 15.57
C ALA A 494 5.38 19.55 16.14
N LYS A 495 4.45 18.90 15.43
CA LYS A 495 3.84 17.65 15.85
C LYS A 495 4.93 16.60 16.08
N ASN A 496 4.90 15.96 17.26
CA ASN A 496 5.89 15.00 17.73
C ASN A 496 7.34 15.51 17.84
N PHE A 497 7.64 16.80 17.60
CA PHE A 497 9.00 17.32 17.74
C PHE A 497 9.45 17.28 19.19
N LEU A 498 10.52 16.54 19.47
CA LEU A 498 11.04 16.33 20.83
C LEU A 498 9.94 15.89 21.80
N ARG A 499 9.09 14.93 21.39
CA ARG A 499 7.86 14.52 22.10
C ARG A 499 8.07 14.24 23.60
N ASP A 500 9.24 13.72 23.97
CA ASP A 500 9.56 13.34 25.35
C ASP A 500 10.14 14.50 26.20
N TRP A 501 10.40 15.66 25.59
CA TRP A 501 10.80 16.87 26.30
C TRP A 501 9.60 17.53 26.98
N LYS A 502 9.88 18.25 28.07
CA LYS A 502 8.86 19.00 28.83
C LYS A 502 9.09 20.49 28.61
N GLY A 503 8.24 21.09 27.78
CA GLY A 503 8.42 22.49 27.40
C GLY A 503 9.64 22.66 26.52
N ASP A 504 10.62 23.45 26.97
CA ASP A 504 11.83 23.76 26.22
C ASP A 504 13.04 22.89 26.59
N THR A 505 12.89 21.90 27.48
CA THR A 505 14.00 21.11 28.00
C THR A 505 13.72 19.61 28.13
N TYR A 506 14.79 18.81 28.09
CA TYR A 506 14.75 17.37 28.28
C TYR A 506 14.60 16.99 29.77
N PRO A 507 14.12 15.78 30.10
CA PRO A 507 14.07 15.30 31.48
C PRO A 507 15.45 15.31 32.15
N VAL A 508 15.55 15.71 33.43
CA VAL A 508 16.83 16.00 34.13
C VAL A 508 17.93 14.94 33.95
N SER A 509 17.58 13.65 33.86
CA SER A 509 18.53 12.53 33.71
C SER A 509 18.76 12.07 32.27
N TRP A 510 18.38 12.87 31.26
CA TRP A 510 18.42 12.50 29.84
C TRP A 510 19.48 13.24 29.03
N GLY A 511 20.29 14.10 29.65
CA GLY A 511 21.26 14.95 28.93
C GLY A 511 22.27 14.17 28.07
N ASP A 512 22.69 13.00 28.54
CA ASP A 512 23.60 12.07 27.87
C ASP A 512 22.89 10.97 27.08
N LYS A 513 21.57 10.96 27.02
CA LYS A 513 20.81 10.03 26.17
C LYS A 513 20.74 10.57 24.74
N PRO A 514 20.68 9.69 23.71
CA PRO A 514 20.43 10.10 22.34
C PRO A 514 19.18 10.99 22.25
N VAL A 515 19.25 12.03 21.42
CA VAL A 515 18.05 12.77 21.04
C VAL A 515 17.23 11.92 20.07
N THR A 516 15.94 11.81 20.34
CA THR A 516 14.94 11.11 19.50
C THR A 516 13.77 12.04 19.20
N TRP A 517 12.76 11.58 18.48
CA TRP A 517 11.63 12.42 18.06
C TRP A 517 12.08 13.63 17.21
N VAL A 518 13.07 13.39 16.37
CA VAL A 518 13.65 14.33 15.41
C VAL A 518 13.56 13.73 14.01
N SER A 519 13.04 14.52 13.07
CA SER A 519 12.94 14.15 11.66
C SER A 519 14.31 14.21 10.99
N LEU A 520 14.40 13.70 9.76
CA LEU A 520 15.59 13.86 8.94
C LEU A 520 15.93 15.35 8.72
N GLU A 521 14.92 16.21 8.55
CA GLU A 521 15.08 17.65 8.41
C GLU A 521 15.62 18.31 9.70
N ASP A 522 15.15 17.87 10.87
CA ASP A 522 15.64 18.36 12.17
C ASP A 522 17.11 17.95 12.37
N ALA A 523 17.48 16.72 12.02
CA ALA A 523 18.84 16.20 12.10
C ALA A 523 19.79 16.95 11.16
N ARG A 524 19.37 17.24 9.93
CA ARG A 524 20.13 18.07 8.96
C ARG A 524 20.31 19.51 9.46
N ALA A 525 19.28 20.09 10.07
CA ALA A 525 19.36 21.44 10.64
C ALA A 525 20.40 21.52 11.76
N TYR A 526 20.40 20.54 12.66
CA TYR A 526 21.42 20.41 13.70
C TYR A 526 22.81 20.22 13.10
N ALA A 527 22.98 19.28 12.16
CA ALA A 527 24.28 18.97 11.56
C ALA A 527 24.88 20.22 10.92
N LYS A 528 24.08 20.97 10.15
CA LYS A 528 24.48 22.24 9.53
C LYS A 528 24.92 23.27 10.57
N TRP A 529 24.18 23.44 11.66
CA TRP A 529 24.56 24.36 12.75
C TRP A 529 25.88 23.95 13.40
N ALA A 530 26.09 22.65 13.61
CA ALA A 530 27.32 22.11 14.18
C ALA A 530 28.52 22.15 13.21
N GLY A 531 28.33 22.59 11.97
CA GLY A 531 29.36 22.57 10.91
C GLY A 531 29.64 21.17 10.36
N LYS A 532 28.73 20.23 10.60
CA LYS A 532 28.82 18.80 10.23
C LYS A 532 27.80 18.45 9.14
N ARG A 533 27.74 17.18 8.77
CA ARG A 533 26.70 16.58 7.91
C ARG A 533 26.27 15.22 8.46
N LEU A 534 25.18 14.66 7.94
CA LEU A 534 24.85 13.24 8.19
C LEU A 534 25.84 12.35 7.41
N PRO A 535 26.15 11.14 7.92
CA PRO A 535 26.95 10.19 7.16
C PRO A 535 26.17 9.66 5.97
N HIS A 536 26.87 9.40 4.87
CA HIS A 536 26.39 8.41 3.91
C HIS A 536 26.41 7.02 4.56
N GLU A 537 25.55 6.13 4.10
CA GLU A 537 25.43 4.76 4.60
C GLU A 537 26.75 3.99 4.48
N TRP A 538 27.49 4.17 3.39
CA TRP A 538 28.79 3.54 3.23
C TRP A 538 29.83 4.08 4.22
N GLU A 539 29.78 5.35 4.60
CA GLU A 539 30.65 5.89 5.66
C GLU A 539 30.29 5.30 7.02
N TRP A 540 28.99 5.15 7.28
CA TRP A 540 28.48 4.50 8.48
C TRP A 540 28.93 3.04 8.55
N GLN A 541 28.75 2.27 7.48
CA GLN A 541 29.16 0.87 7.42
C GLN A 541 30.68 0.75 7.59
N TYR A 542 31.47 1.60 6.94
CA TYR A 542 32.91 1.58 7.11
C TYR A 542 33.33 1.84 8.56
N ALA A 543 32.73 2.83 9.23
CA ALA A 543 33.02 3.12 10.63
C ALA A 543 32.62 1.98 11.59
N ALA A 544 31.63 1.17 11.21
CA ALA A 544 31.20 -0.01 11.96
C ALA A 544 32.07 -1.25 11.66
N GLN A 545 32.36 -1.50 10.39
CA GLN A 545 32.95 -2.74 9.89
C GLN A 545 34.47 -2.67 9.79
N GLY A 546 35.05 -1.53 9.43
CA GLY A 546 36.39 -1.45 8.88
C GLY A 546 36.47 -2.16 7.52
N THR A 547 37.57 -2.87 7.26
CA THR A 547 37.85 -3.52 5.96
C THR A 547 37.81 -5.05 6.02
N ASP A 548 37.26 -5.64 7.09
CA ASP A 548 37.35 -7.09 7.37
C ASP A 548 36.01 -7.83 7.29
N ASP A 549 34.97 -7.19 6.73
CA ASP A 549 33.63 -7.76 6.54
C ASP A 549 32.99 -8.32 7.82
N ARG A 550 33.34 -7.76 9.00
CA ARG A 550 32.74 -8.18 10.27
C ARG A 550 31.23 -7.91 10.32
N LYS A 551 30.48 -8.87 10.88
CA LYS A 551 29.01 -8.80 10.99
C LYS A 551 28.51 -7.73 11.96
N TYR A 552 29.24 -7.45 13.02
CA TYR A 552 28.88 -6.47 14.05
C TYR A 552 30.10 -5.56 14.31
N PRO A 553 29.93 -4.36 14.88
CA PRO A 553 31.06 -3.47 15.15
C PRO A 553 32.21 -4.13 15.93
N TRP A 554 31.84 -4.97 16.90
CA TRP A 554 32.75 -5.69 17.80
C TRP A 554 33.24 -7.04 17.25
N GLY A 555 32.80 -7.49 16.07
CA GLY A 555 33.26 -8.74 15.45
C GLY A 555 32.14 -9.59 14.84
N ASN A 556 32.37 -10.90 14.73
CA ASN A 556 31.49 -11.81 13.98
C ASN A 556 30.47 -12.59 14.83
N THR A 557 30.55 -12.47 16.15
CA THR A 557 29.69 -13.19 17.11
C THR A 557 28.81 -12.17 17.84
N TRP A 558 27.50 -12.41 17.87
CA TRP A 558 26.55 -11.57 18.60
C TRP A 558 26.90 -11.53 20.10
N SER A 559 26.77 -10.34 20.71
CA SER A 559 26.98 -10.13 22.14
C SER A 559 25.86 -9.28 22.71
N ALA A 560 25.07 -9.84 23.63
CA ALA A 560 24.00 -9.10 24.31
C ALA A 560 24.52 -8.01 25.26
N GLU A 561 25.80 -8.07 25.67
CA GLU A 561 26.44 -7.04 26.51
C GLU A 561 26.96 -5.84 25.71
N ALA A 562 26.86 -5.90 24.38
CA ALA A 562 27.32 -4.86 23.47
C ALA A 562 26.21 -3.86 23.08
N VAL A 563 24.97 -4.12 23.50
CA VAL A 563 23.78 -3.35 23.13
C VAL A 563 22.83 -3.21 24.33
N PRO A 564 21.91 -2.24 24.33
CA PRO A 564 20.85 -2.17 25.33
C PRO A 564 19.97 -3.43 25.38
N VAL A 565 19.32 -3.62 26.52
CA VAL A 565 18.30 -4.68 26.66
C VAL A 565 17.11 -4.36 25.77
N VAL A 566 16.64 -5.36 25.02
CA VAL A 566 15.48 -5.22 24.15
C VAL A 566 14.22 -4.91 24.97
N ASP A 567 13.56 -3.81 24.64
CA ASP A 567 12.26 -3.41 25.16
C ASP A 567 11.15 -4.00 24.28
N LYS A 568 10.26 -4.78 24.89
CA LYS A 568 9.09 -5.39 24.24
C LYS A 568 7.78 -4.89 24.85
N GLY A 569 7.84 -3.86 25.68
CA GLY A 569 6.69 -3.26 26.31
C GLY A 569 5.81 -2.53 25.29
N ARG A 570 4.52 -2.37 25.62
CA ARG A 570 3.57 -1.57 24.83
C ARG A 570 3.80 -0.07 24.89
N ARG A 571 4.79 0.36 25.68
CA ARG A 571 5.17 1.73 25.91
C ARG A 571 6.68 1.80 25.81
N LEU A 572 7.15 2.67 24.93
CA LEU A 572 8.57 2.86 24.70
C LEU A 572 9.20 3.46 25.95
N THR A 573 10.26 2.83 26.46
CA THR A 573 11.08 3.39 27.54
C THR A 573 12.10 4.39 26.99
N SER A 574 12.98 4.96 27.83
CA SER A 574 14.03 5.85 27.33
C SER A 574 15.23 5.04 26.80
N PRO A 575 15.93 5.49 25.74
CA PRO A 575 17.19 4.88 25.33
C PRO A 575 18.22 4.90 26.46
N ASP A 576 19.23 4.03 26.38
CA ASP A 576 20.39 4.09 27.27
C ASP A 576 21.25 5.32 26.98
N ALA A 577 22.00 5.78 27.99
CA ALA A 577 22.96 6.87 27.82
C ALA A 577 24.02 6.49 26.77
N VAL A 578 24.50 7.47 26.01
CA VAL A 578 25.54 7.21 25.01
C VAL A 578 26.81 6.68 25.67
N GLY A 579 27.40 5.66 25.05
CA GLY A 579 28.60 5.00 25.54
C GLY A 579 28.41 4.13 26.79
N ALA A 580 27.16 3.82 27.17
CA ALA A 580 26.87 2.87 28.26
C ALA A 580 27.32 1.44 27.93
N HIS A 581 27.52 1.13 26.65
CA HIS A 581 27.86 -0.20 26.13
C HIS A 581 29.25 -0.22 25.45
N PRO A 582 30.35 -0.04 26.19
CA PRO A 582 31.69 0.09 25.60
C PRO A 582 32.17 -1.17 24.87
N LYS A 583 31.59 -2.34 25.17
CA LYS A 583 31.86 -3.59 24.43
C LYS A 583 31.25 -3.60 23.03
N GLY A 584 30.35 -2.66 22.73
CA GLY A 584 29.76 -2.45 21.41
C GLY A 584 30.58 -1.56 20.48
N ALA A 585 31.77 -1.11 20.91
CA ALA A 585 32.61 -0.24 20.11
C ALA A 585 33.12 -0.94 18.82
N SER A 586 33.21 -0.18 17.72
CA SER A 586 33.90 -0.62 16.51
C SER A 586 35.43 -0.67 16.71
N SER A 587 36.18 -1.19 15.72
CA SER A 587 37.65 -1.13 15.73
C SER A 587 38.22 0.29 15.79
N PHE A 588 37.42 1.30 15.42
CA PHE A 588 37.76 2.71 15.54
C PHE A 588 37.35 3.33 16.88
N GLY A 589 36.70 2.57 17.76
CA GLY A 589 36.24 3.06 19.06
C GLY A 589 34.91 3.81 19.02
N ILE A 590 34.19 3.77 17.89
CA ILE A 590 32.86 4.37 17.76
C ILE A 590 31.84 3.50 18.49
N GLN A 591 31.02 4.09 19.36
CA GLN A 591 30.04 3.38 20.19
C GLN A 591 28.61 3.59 19.69
N ASP A 592 27.69 2.76 20.18
CA ASP A 592 26.24 2.79 19.89
C ASP A 592 25.91 2.77 18.38
N LEU A 593 26.74 2.11 17.58
CA LEU A 593 26.42 1.88 16.16
C LEU A 593 25.27 0.87 16.04
N VAL A 594 25.16 -0.10 16.94
CA VAL A 594 24.10 -1.12 16.88
C VAL A 594 23.26 -1.09 18.15
N GLY A 595 21.94 -1.18 18.00
CA GLY A 595 21.01 -1.59 19.05
C GLY A 595 20.44 -0.50 19.96
N ASN A 596 20.96 0.73 19.99
CA ASN A 596 20.36 1.80 20.82
C ASN A 596 19.19 2.46 20.06
N VAL A 597 19.47 3.40 19.17
CA VAL A 597 18.45 3.98 18.29
C VAL A 597 18.89 3.81 16.84
N TRP A 598 17.90 3.72 15.95
CA TRP A 598 18.12 3.84 14.52
C TRP A 598 18.79 5.17 14.19
N GLN A 599 19.55 5.20 13.10
CA GLN A 599 20.35 6.36 12.74
C GLN A 599 20.03 6.82 11.33
N TRP A 600 19.64 8.10 11.21
CA TRP A 600 19.47 8.77 9.92
C TRP A 600 20.78 8.78 9.12
N THR A 601 20.70 8.39 7.84
CA THR A 601 21.81 8.47 6.89
C THR A 601 21.37 9.12 5.57
N ASP A 602 21.33 8.36 4.48
CA ASP A 602 20.93 8.80 3.15
C ASP A 602 19.40 8.92 3.01
N GLU A 603 19.00 9.75 2.06
CA GLU A 603 17.62 9.85 1.58
C GLU A 603 17.61 9.62 0.08
N TYR A 604 16.64 8.83 -0.38
CA TYR A 604 16.38 8.61 -1.79
C TYR A 604 14.97 9.06 -2.12
N GLU A 605 14.80 9.57 -3.34
CA GLU A 605 13.51 10.01 -3.83
C GLU A 605 13.24 9.58 -5.28
N ASP A 606 11.96 9.37 -5.56
CA ASP A 606 11.40 9.23 -6.90
C ASP A 606 10.06 10.00 -7.00
N ASP A 607 9.36 9.89 -8.13
CA ASP A 607 8.10 10.61 -8.38
C ASP A 607 6.98 10.28 -7.39
N HIS A 608 7.03 9.12 -6.73
CA HIS A 608 6.01 8.60 -5.81
C HIS A 608 6.49 8.45 -4.37
N THR A 609 7.77 8.23 -4.12
CA THR A 609 8.27 7.84 -2.79
C THR A 609 9.46 8.69 -2.38
N ARG A 610 9.51 9.06 -1.10
CA ARG A 610 10.74 9.46 -0.40
C ARG A 610 11.02 8.42 0.67
N ALA A 611 12.26 8.00 0.81
CA ALA A 611 12.65 7.05 1.84
C ALA A 611 14.05 7.36 2.37
N ALA A 612 14.24 7.16 3.67
CA ALA A 612 15.55 7.26 4.30
C ALA A 612 16.11 5.86 4.57
N VAL A 613 17.43 5.76 4.44
CA VAL A 613 18.19 4.61 4.94
C VAL A 613 18.38 4.80 6.44
N LEU A 614 17.91 3.81 7.21
CA LEU A 614 18.17 3.69 8.64
C LEU A 614 19.18 2.59 8.93
N ARG A 615 20.12 2.90 9.84
CA ARG A 615 21.23 2.00 10.21
C ARG A 615 21.21 1.66 11.69
N GLY A 616 21.67 0.45 12.03
CA GLY A 616 22.03 0.04 13.39
C GLY A 616 20.94 -0.64 14.21
N GLY A 617 19.67 -0.59 13.81
CA GLY A 617 18.57 -1.08 14.64
C GLY A 617 18.34 -0.24 15.89
N SER A 618 17.37 -0.64 16.71
CA SER A 618 17.06 -0.02 18.00
C SER A 618 16.80 -1.06 19.09
N TYR A 619 16.67 -0.59 20.33
CA TYR A 619 16.37 -1.46 21.47
C TYR A 619 14.89 -1.82 21.54
N TYR A 620 14.02 -1.11 20.82
CA TYR A 620 12.57 -1.33 20.87
C TYR A 620 12.11 -2.35 19.84
N GLN A 621 11.44 -3.40 20.31
CA GLN A 621 10.89 -4.48 19.48
C GLN A 621 9.52 -4.90 20.02
N PRO A 622 8.42 -4.27 19.56
CA PRO A 622 7.09 -4.65 20.00
C PRO A 622 6.78 -6.10 19.60
N GLY A 623 6.10 -6.82 20.50
CA GLY A 623 5.73 -8.22 20.29
C GLY A 623 4.36 -8.39 19.63
N GLY A 624 4.13 -9.56 19.01
CA GLY A 624 2.79 -9.98 18.58
C GLY A 624 2.63 -10.17 17.07
N SER A 625 3.53 -9.62 16.26
CA SER A 625 3.51 -9.79 14.81
C SER A 625 4.90 -9.68 14.21
N ILE A 626 5.11 -10.32 13.06
CA ILE A 626 6.32 -10.13 12.25
C ILE A 626 6.29 -8.80 11.49
N TRP A 627 5.11 -8.20 11.31
CA TRP A 627 4.87 -7.02 10.48
C TRP A 627 5.36 -5.70 11.09
N TYR A 628 5.87 -5.70 12.32
CA TYR A 628 6.50 -4.49 12.87
C TYR A 628 7.82 -4.19 12.16
N PHE A 629 8.24 -2.92 12.22
CA PHE A 629 9.49 -2.46 11.63
C PHE A 629 10.66 -3.37 12.04
N PRO A 630 11.28 -4.09 11.08
CA PRO A 630 12.26 -5.12 11.37
C PRO A 630 13.57 -4.50 11.87
N GLN A 631 14.48 -5.29 12.44
CA GLN A 631 15.75 -4.82 13.04
C GLN A 631 16.95 -5.09 12.14
N ALA A 632 17.88 -4.12 12.02
CA ALA A 632 19.14 -4.23 11.27
C ALA A 632 20.34 -4.17 12.22
N TYR A 633 20.62 -5.27 12.93
CA TYR A 633 21.73 -5.31 13.88
C TYR A 633 23.07 -5.63 13.23
N ARG A 634 23.07 -6.16 12.02
CA ARG A 634 24.32 -6.43 11.32
C ARG A 634 24.80 -5.22 10.53
N ASN A 635 26.11 -5.14 10.36
CA ASN A 635 26.76 -4.11 9.57
C ASN A 635 26.36 -4.20 8.09
N ASP A 636 25.92 -5.35 7.59
CA ASP A 636 25.47 -5.55 6.21
C ASP A 636 23.94 -5.46 6.04
N GLU A 637 23.22 -4.86 7.00
CA GLU A 637 21.76 -4.68 6.94
C GLU A 637 21.36 -3.21 7.06
N HIS A 638 20.30 -2.80 6.34
CA HIS A 638 19.67 -1.49 6.49
C HIS A 638 18.14 -1.58 6.51
N GLY A 639 17.50 -0.65 7.20
CA GLY A 639 16.05 -0.44 7.13
C GLY A 639 15.69 0.65 6.12
N LYS A 640 14.65 0.43 5.31
CA LYS A 640 14.03 1.46 4.49
C LYS A 640 12.87 2.09 5.25
N PHE A 641 12.99 3.37 5.59
CA PHE A 641 11.96 4.12 6.31
C PHE A 641 11.26 5.07 5.34
N LEU A 642 9.98 4.82 5.07
CA LEU A 642 9.21 5.67 4.15
C LEU A 642 8.92 7.02 4.82
N LEU A 643 9.11 8.11 4.07
CA LEU A 643 8.94 9.47 4.55
C LEU A 643 7.66 10.08 3.98
N MET A 644 6.86 10.70 4.84
CA MET A 644 5.69 11.49 4.43
C MET A 644 5.85 12.95 4.83
N ALA A 645 5.99 13.19 6.13
CA ALA A 645 6.10 14.50 6.73
C ALA A 645 6.66 14.39 8.15
N PRO A 646 7.29 15.46 8.68
CA PRO A 646 7.89 15.43 10.01
C PRO A 646 6.94 15.06 11.17
N SER A 647 5.62 15.23 11.02
CA SER A 647 4.66 14.78 12.04
C SER A 647 4.66 13.26 12.23
N GLU A 648 4.86 12.52 11.14
CA GLU A 648 4.90 11.06 11.10
C GLU A 648 6.31 10.51 11.23
N ASP A 649 7.25 11.13 10.52
CA ASP A 649 8.62 10.63 10.34
C ASP A 649 9.44 10.66 11.64
N ARG A 650 9.05 11.52 12.59
CA ARG A 650 9.67 11.58 13.92
C ARG A 650 9.29 10.35 14.71
N SER A 651 10.30 9.63 15.20
CA SER A 651 10.12 8.42 15.99
C SER A 651 10.95 8.42 17.26
N GLY A 652 10.43 7.76 18.30
CA GLY A 652 11.09 7.63 19.60
C GLY A 652 12.28 6.69 19.62
N ALA A 653 12.44 5.85 18.60
CA ALA A 653 13.59 4.95 18.46
C ALA A 653 14.52 5.34 17.32
N VAL A 654 14.40 6.56 16.77
CA VAL A 654 15.26 7.09 15.72
C VAL A 654 15.98 8.34 16.20
N GLY A 655 17.30 8.35 16.05
CA GLY A 655 18.18 9.49 16.31
C GLY A 655 19.20 9.61 15.18
N PHE A 656 20.37 10.19 15.48
CA PHE A 656 21.41 10.36 14.48
C PHE A 656 22.79 10.62 15.10
N ARG A 657 23.80 10.54 14.23
CA ARG A 657 25.16 11.02 14.48
C ARG A 657 25.62 11.83 13.28
N CYS A 658 26.68 12.61 13.44
CA CYS A 658 27.22 13.41 12.36
C CYS A 658 28.63 12.99 11.96
N VAL A 659 29.02 13.41 10.76
CA VAL A 659 30.38 13.35 10.24
C VAL A 659 30.85 14.72 9.75
N MET A 660 32.16 14.86 9.59
CA MET A 660 32.80 16.04 9.04
C MET A 660 33.97 15.61 8.16
N ASP A 661 34.16 16.27 7.02
CA ASP A 661 35.22 15.94 6.08
C ASP A 661 36.59 16.31 6.67
N ALA A 662 37.61 15.51 6.38
CA ALA A 662 38.97 15.81 6.81
C ALA A 662 39.79 16.45 5.68
N GLN A 663 40.82 17.21 6.07
CA GLN A 663 41.80 17.78 5.14
C GLN A 663 42.89 16.77 4.75
#